data_AF-A0A6P1TAH9-F1
#
_entry.id   AF-A0A6P1TAH9-F1
#
_cell.length_a   1.000
_cell.length_b   1.000
_cell.length_c   1.000
_cell.angle_alpha   90.00
_cell.angle_beta   90.00
_cell.angle_gamma   90.00
#
_symmetry.space_group_name_H-M   'P 1'
#
loop_
_entity.id
_entity.type
_entity.pdbx_description
1 polymer ?
#
loop_
_entity_poly.entity_id
_entity_poly.type
_entity_poly.pdbx_seq_one_letter_code
_entity_poly.pdbx_strand_id
1 'polypeptide(L)'
;MKAPYFRALRTSIAVLASSSLTLTGCSLAHKFFEPNTVKEQITEVRYLDQGWTEEDRQRFYNTPQGTELQGLHYKWLEAMELPFSTEKLASPENMRGWGFIVDPDQEQQANTGVHPVGMTRHINPEDDSVRLDLGCALCHTGELHYNGVALRVDGGQAIHGMSTGAPGEFIHSVGASTFEMRFNPLKWDRFADAIAGEDPQQREQLKQDFAAFRERFFTFAKGPGNGDNFPTTEGRGRTDAVGRIGNVVFGYNLGIEENYKKADAPVSYPFLWDIWRFDWVQYTGFTNQAMARNVGESLGVMAPVKLVDENGELLPEGEFGQSTINVEGMQCIETTLRKLRPPKWPEEVLGKIDIAQARRGKDLFADQCAHCHGPHESKPYAWRVAAGPGDNPDNQRDINWQWDMSGQISYDEDNRPVREDWRESMWAVPWIDISVIGTDPTAAKNFVNHTFDPGPLVARNPDDPNDAERRRVNAGDGLQLLLNKLVPVLYENSDISSDNNGIADYDGLNVPFRIVSKPAYKARPLHGVWATPPFLHNGSVPTIYDLLSPLEARPVRFGVGHREYNPVKLGYVTDMRPGNFEFDTSQTGNSNSGHLFTDADVDGRIGERLSEVERMALIEYIKVMGNPDFSEALGGDPQNWARYPQAPESAIGEQACNQFQHATASQLASREESQ
;
A
#
# COMPACT_ATOMS: atom_id res chain seq x y z
N MET A 1 -31.88 -11.71 -71.45
CA MET A 1 -31.67 -10.43 -70.75
C MET A 1 -32.58 -10.38 -69.53
N LYS A 2 -32.07 -9.91 -68.39
CA LYS A 2 -32.58 -9.99 -66.99
C LYS A 2 -32.24 -11.30 -66.25
N ALA A 3 -31.59 -11.32 -65.08
CA ALA A 3 -30.90 -10.25 -64.35
C ALA A 3 -29.96 -10.87 -63.27
N PRO A 4 -28.66 -10.55 -63.28
CA PRO A 4 -27.70 -10.83 -62.20
C PRO A 4 -27.93 -10.06 -60.88
N TYR A 5 -29.09 -9.39 -60.74
CA TYR A 5 -29.43 -8.51 -59.61
C TYR A 5 -29.76 -9.25 -58.30
N PHE A 6 -30.24 -10.50 -58.36
CA PHE A 6 -30.64 -11.24 -57.14
C PHE A 6 -29.46 -11.83 -56.34
N ARG A 7 -28.33 -12.11 -56.99
CA ARG A 7 -27.11 -12.56 -56.29
C ARG A 7 -26.45 -11.40 -55.56
N ALA A 8 -26.31 -10.24 -56.23
CA ALA A 8 -25.78 -9.03 -55.61
C ALA A 8 -26.59 -8.59 -54.38
N LEU A 9 -27.92 -8.63 -54.44
CA LEU A 9 -28.78 -8.24 -53.31
C LEU A 9 -28.66 -9.18 -52.11
N ARG A 10 -28.53 -10.50 -52.31
CA ARG A 10 -28.29 -11.47 -51.22
C ARG A 10 -26.91 -11.32 -50.61
N THR A 11 -25.88 -11.04 -51.41
CA THR A 11 -24.53 -10.77 -50.89
C THR A 11 -24.50 -9.45 -50.13
N SER A 12 -25.16 -8.39 -50.61
CA SER A 12 -25.27 -7.11 -49.90
C SER A 12 -26.06 -7.21 -48.61
N ILE A 13 -27.15 -7.99 -48.56
CA ILE A 13 -27.94 -8.23 -47.33
C ILE A 13 -27.16 -9.11 -46.35
N ALA A 14 -26.43 -10.13 -46.81
CA ALA A 14 -25.58 -10.95 -45.96
C ALA A 14 -24.38 -10.15 -45.42
N VAL A 15 -23.77 -9.29 -46.23
CA VAL A 15 -22.70 -8.36 -45.81
C VAL A 15 -23.28 -7.36 -44.81
N LEU A 16 -24.40 -6.70 -45.10
CA LEU A 16 -25.05 -5.78 -44.16
C LEU A 16 -25.48 -6.46 -42.86
N ALA A 17 -25.99 -7.69 -42.90
CA ALA A 17 -26.34 -8.47 -41.71
C ALA A 17 -25.08 -8.84 -40.92
N SER A 18 -24.00 -9.28 -41.58
CA SER A 18 -22.72 -9.57 -40.93
C SER A 18 -22.08 -8.31 -40.35
N SER A 19 -22.14 -7.17 -41.04
CA SER A 19 -21.65 -5.87 -40.58
C SER A 19 -22.48 -5.33 -39.42
N SER A 20 -23.79 -5.55 -39.44
CA SER A 20 -24.68 -5.17 -38.32
C SER A 20 -24.46 -6.06 -37.11
N LEU A 21 -24.22 -7.37 -37.30
CA LEU A 21 -23.86 -8.32 -36.24
C LEU A 21 -22.48 -8.00 -35.64
N THR A 22 -21.49 -7.64 -36.45
CA THR A 22 -20.17 -7.22 -35.96
C THR A 22 -20.22 -5.86 -35.26
N LEU A 23 -20.95 -4.86 -35.80
CA LEU A 23 -21.14 -3.57 -35.14
C LEU A 23 -21.89 -3.69 -33.81
N THR A 24 -22.95 -4.50 -33.78
CA THR A 24 -23.70 -4.78 -32.54
C THR A 24 -22.84 -5.54 -31.53
N GLY A 25 -22.05 -6.53 -31.99
CA GLY A 25 -21.09 -7.25 -31.15
C GLY A 25 -19.99 -6.35 -30.58
N CYS A 26 -19.43 -5.43 -31.39
CA CYS A 26 -18.45 -4.45 -30.93
C CYS A 26 -19.05 -3.45 -29.92
N SER A 27 -20.29 -3.00 -30.13
CA SER A 27 -20.98 -2.10 -29.19
C SER A 27 -21.30 -2.79 -27.86
N LEU A 28 -21.72 -4.06 -27.89
CA LEU A 28 -21.94 -4.88 -26.69
C LEU A 28 -20.63 -5.17 -25.95
N ALA A 29 -19.55 -5.49 -26.66
CA ALA A 29 -18.23 -5.70 -26.08
C ALA A 29 -17.71 -4.41 -25.45
N HIS A 30 -17.78 -3.27 -26.16
CA HIS A 30 -17.35 -1.98 -25.62
C HIS A 30 -18.08 -1.63 -24.33
N LYS A 31 -19.40 -1.83 -24.27
CA LYS A 31 -20.20 -1.60 -23.06
C LYS A 31 -19.84 -2.55 -21.90
N PHE A 32 -19.47 -3.80 -22.20
CA PHE A 32 -19.07 -4.76 -21.17
C PHE A 32 -17.71 -4.41 -20.54
N PHE A 33 -16.80 -3.80 -21.31
CA PHE A 33 -15.47 -3.38 -20.86
C PHE A 33 -15.37 -1.88 -20.57
N GLU A 34 -16.50 -1.19 -20.45
CA GLU A 34 -16.53 0.21 -20.05
C GLU A 34 -15.90 0.34 -18.65
N PRO A 35 -14.96 1.29 -18.45
CA PRO A 35 -14.28 1.43 -17.18
C PRO A 35 -15.27 1.87 -16.09
N ASN A 36 -15.17 1.26 -14.91
CA ASN A 36 -15.93 1.65 -13.72
C ASN A 36 -15.23 2.82 -13.03
N THR A 37 -15.42 4.03 -13.54
CA THR A 37 -14.71 5.24 -13.09
C THR A 37 -15.65 6.27 -12.48
N VAL A 38 -15.20 6.91 -11.39
CA VAL A 38 -15.87 8.09 -10.84
C VAL A 38 -15.54 9.32 -11.66
N LYS A 39 -16.41 10.34 -11.60
CA LYS A 39 -16.13 11.65 -12.18
C LYS A 39 -15.87 12.65 -11.07
N GLU A 40 -14.76 13.35 -11.18
CA GLU A 40 -14.30 14.33 -10.20
C GLU A 40 -14.18 15.71 -10.86
N GLN A 41 -14.55 16.75 -10.11
CA GLN A 41 -14.44 18.14 -10.53
C GLN A 41 -13.45 18.83 -9.59
N ILE A 42 -12.21 18.97 -10.05
CA ILE A 42 -11.13 19.60 -9.30
C ILE A 42 -10.84 20.95 -9.95
N THR A 43 -10.93 22.02 -9.17
CA THR A 43 -10.61 23.39 -9.59
C THR A 43 -9.26 23.85 -9.06
N GLU A 44 -8.77 23.24 -7.99
CA GLU A 44 -7.53 23.61 -7.32
C GLU A 44 -6.98 22.39 -6.56
N VAL A 45 -5.66 22.19 -6.58
CA VAL A 45 -4.96 21.23 -5.70
C VAL A 45 -4.23 22.01 -4.62
N ARG A 46 -4.38 21.59 -3.35
CA ARG A 46 -3.66 22.14 -2.20
C ARG A 46 -2.98 21.03 -1.41
N TYR A 47 -1.69 21.20 -1.15
CA TYR A 47 -0.93 20.33 -0.26
C TYR A 47 -1.14 20.76 1.19
N LEU A 48 -1.47 19.82 2.08
CA LEU A 48 -1.60 20.11 3.51
C LEU A 48 -0.23 20.39 4.14
N ASP A 49 -0.17 21.29 5.12
CA ASP A 49 1.07 21.57 5.88
C ASP A 49 1.43 20.35 6.75
N GLN A 50 2.40 19.58 6.26
CA GLN A 50 2.95 18.38 6.91
C GLN A 50 4.46 18.49 7.14
N GLY A 51 5.02 19.69 7.03
CA GLY A 51 6.44 19.96 7.26
C GLY A 51 7.41 19.51 6.16
N TRP A 52 6.93 18.86 5.10
CA TRP A 52 7.73 18.51 3.93
C TRP A 52 7.94 19.68 2.98
N THR A 53 9.15 19.79 2.45
CA THR A 53 9.43 20.62 1.28
C THR A 53 8.89 19.96 0.01
N GLU A 54 8.90 20.71 -1.11
CA GLU A 54 8.58 20.10 -2.41
C GLU A 54 9.56 19.00 -2.79
N GLU A 55 10.84 19.13 -2.42
CA GLU A 55 11.84 18.09 -2.69
C GLU A 55 11.56 16.80 -1.90
N ASP A 56 11.23 16.90 -0.61
CA ASP A 56 10.87 15.74 0.22
C ASP A 56 9.65 15.01 -0.38
N ARG A 57 8.66 15.78 -0.85
CA ARG A 57 7.46 15.24 -1.49
C ARG A 57 7.77 14.52 -2.79
N GLN A 58 8.50 15.15 -3.71
CA GLN A 58 8.84 14.54 -4.99
C GLN A 58 9.70 13.29 -4.80
N ARG A 59 10.63 13.33 -3.83
CA ARG A 59 11.40 12.16 -3.43
C ARG A 59 10.50 11.02 -2.98
N PHE A 60 9.52 11.27 -2.10
CA PHE A 60 8.57 10.23 -1.68
C PHE A 60 7.71 9.73 -2.87
N TYR A 61 7.27 10.61 -3.75
CA TYR A 61 6.37 10.29 -4.86
C TYR A 61 7.03 9.48 -5.98
N ASN A 62 8.34 9.64 -6.19
CA ASN A 62 9.02 9.13 -7.38
C ASN A 62 10.16 8.14 -7.08
N THR A 63 10.56 7.95 -5.82
CA THR A 63 11.61 6.98 -5.50
C THR A 63 11.09 5.55 -5.71
N PRO A 64 11.73 4.74 -6.57
CA PRO A 64 11.31 3.38 -6.82
C PRO A 64 11.70 2.44 -5.68
N GLN A 65 10.90 1.41 -5.44
CA GLN A 65 11.21 0.35 -4.47
C GLN A 65 11.67 -0.96 -5.14
N GLY A 66 11.60 -1.06 -6.47
CA GLY A 66 12.03 -2.23 -7.24
C GLY A 66 10.91 -3.22 -7.55
N THR A 67 9.67 -2.77 -7.53
CA THR A 67 8.49 -3.61 -7.84
C THR A 67 8.20 -3.65 -9.32
N GLU A 68 7.57 -4.73 -9.80
CA GLU A 68 7.15 -4.82 -11.19
C GLU A 68 5.74 -5.41 -11.30
N LEU A 69 4.85 -4.76 -12.04
CA LEU A 69 3.54 -5.33 -12.37
C LEU A 69 3.71 -6.42 -13.46
N GLN A 70 4.26 -7.58 -13.07
CA GLN A 70 4.59 -8.71 -13.95
C GLN A 70 5.55 -8.36 -15.11
N GLY A 71 6.40 -7.35 -14.87
CA GLY A 71 7.33 -6.81 -15.86
C GLY A 71 6.67 -5.87 -16.87
N LEU A 72 5.55 -5.22 -16.55
CA LEU A 72 5.00 -4.17 -17.40
C LEU A 72 6.06 -3.05 -17.61
N HIS A 73 6.39 -2.72 -18.85
CA HIS A 73 7.31 -1.62 -19.13
C HIS A 73 6.65 -0.27 -18.85
N TYR A 74 7.43 0.69 -18.36
CA TYR A 74 6.92 2.00 -17.94
C TYR A 74 6.13 2.72 -19.05
N LYS A 75 6.69 2.79 -20.27
CA LYS A 75 6.06 3.44 -21.42
C LYS A 75 4.85 2.69 -21.99
N TRP A 76 4.72 1.40 -21.71
CA TRP A 76 3.60 0.63 -22.25
C TRP A 76 2.27 1.10 -21.66
N LEU A 77 2.24 1.49 -20.39
CA LEU A 77 1.03 1.98 -19.73
C LEU A 77 0.46 3.23 -20.43
N GLU A 78 1.32 4.19 -20.80
CA GLU A 78 0.94 5.39 -21.55
C GLU A 78 0.39 5.04 -22.94
N ALA A 79 1.03 4.08 -23.62
CA ALA A 79 0.65 3.68 -24.97
C ALA A 79 -0.65 2.87 -25.03
N MET A 80 -1.00 2.13 -23.97
CA MET A 80 -2.15 1.24 -23.94
C MET A 80 -3.48 1.99 -24.10
N GLU A 81 -4.41 1.34 -24.81
CA GLU A 81 -5.79 1.81 -25.01
C GLU A 81 -6.77 0.94 -24.20
N LEU A 82 -7.89 1.52 -23.77
CA LEU A 82 -9.00 0.81 -23.13
C LEU A 82 -9.53 -0.32 -24.03
N PRO A 83 -10.03 -1.44 -23.48
CA PRO A 83 -10.51 -2.56 -24.28
C PRO A 83 -11.64 -2.15 -25.24
N PHE A 84 -11.55 -2.59 -26.49
CA PHE A 84 -12.49 -2.28 -27.58
C PHE A 84 -12.71 -0.78 -27.84
N SER A 85 -11.77 0.06 -27.39
CA SER A 85 -11.73 1.51 -27.58
C SER A 85 -10.36 1.95 -28.12
N THR A 86 -10.30 3.17 -28.66
CA THR A 86 -9.05 3.89 -29.00
C THR A 86 -8.66 4.91 -27.92
N GLU A 87 -9.48 5.07 -26.89
CA GLU A 87 -9.17 5.93 -25.75
C GLU A 87 -7.99 5.37 -24.96
N LYS A 88 -7.09 6.24 -24.49
CA LYS A 88 -5.96 5.83 -23.64
C LYS A 88 -6.45 5.24 -22.32
N LEU A 89 -5.90 4.08 -21.97
CA LEU A 89 -6.19 3.42 -20.69
C LEU A 89 -5.77 4.32 -19.54
N ALA A 90 -4.55 4.85 -19.61
CA ALA A 90 -4.00 5.73 -18.59
C ALA A 90 -4.26 7.22 -18.87
N SER A 91 -5.44 7.59 -19.38
CA SER A 91 -5.81 9.01 -19.46
C SER A 91 -5.94 9.63 -18.05
N PRO A 92 -5.71 10.94 -17.86
CA PRO A 92 -5.91 11.57 -16.55
C PRO A 92 -7.30 11.32 -15.95
N GLU A 93 -8.36 11.37 -16.77
CA GLU A 93 -9.74 11.12 -16.34
C GLU A 93 -9.92 9.67 -15.86
N ASN A 94 -9.39 8.68 -16.59
CA ASN A 94 -9.51 7.27 -16.20
C ASN A 94 -8.71 6.98 -14.93
N MET A 95 -7.48 7.49 -14.83
CA MET A 95 -6.65 7.27 -13.65
C MET A 95 -7.26 7.91 -12.40
N ARG A 96 -7.72 9.17 -12.49
CA ARG A 96 -8.47 9.82 -11.39
C ARG A 96 -9.75 9.06 -11.05
N GLY A 97 -10.49 8.62 -12.06
CA GLY A 97 -11.73 7.88 -11.91
C GLY A 97 -11.59 6.51 -11.26
N TRP A 98 -10.42 5.87 -11.36
CA TRP A 98 -10.10 4.66 -10.58
C TRP A 98 -9.52 4.96 -9.19
N GLY A 99 -9.46 6.23 -8.78
CA GLY A 99 -8.97 6.64 -7.48
C GLY A 99 -7.46 6.77 -7.38
N PHE A 100 -6.73 6.78 -8.51
CA PHE A 100 -5.32 7.19 -8.51
C PHE A 100 -5.20 8.71 -8.45
N ILE A 101 -4.08 9.23 -7.95
CA ILE A 101 -3.84 10.67 -7.87
C ILE A 101 -2.93 11.08 -9.02
N VAL A 102 -3.42 11.98 -9.87
CA VAL A 102 -2.67 12.51 -11.02
C VAL A 102 -2.18 13.90 -10.67
N ASP A 103 -0.90 14.17 -10.93
CA ASP A 103 -0.32 15.49 -10.69
C ASP A 103 -0.85 16.51 -11.73
N PRO A 104 -1.30 17.71 -11.33
CA PRO A 104 -1.76 18.75 -12.25
C PRO A 104 -0.78 19.09 -13.38
N ASP A 105 0.53 18.99 -13.16
CA ASP A 105 1.53 19.28 -14.19
C ASP A 105 1.53 18.23 -15.31
N GLN A 106 1.22 16.97 -14.98
CA GLN A 106 1.03 15.91 -15.97
C GLN A 106 -0.30 16.08 -16.72
N GLU A 107 -1.34 16.57 -16.06
CA GLU A 107 -2.66 16.79 -16.66
C GLU A 107 -2.60 17.82 -17.81
N GLN A 108 -1.81 18.88 -17.65
CA GLN A 108 -1.64 19.92 -18.68
C GLN A 108 -0.94 19.42 -19.94
N GLN A 109 -0.30 18.24 -19.89
CA GLN A 109 0.49 17.67 -20.99
C GLN A 109 -0.21 16.49 -21.71
N ALA A 110 -1.34 15.97 -21.19
CA ALA A 110 -1.73 14.60 -21.49
C ALA A 110 -3.03 14.43 -22.31
N ASN A 111 -2.87 14.31 -23.63
CA ASN A 111 -3.72 13.41 -24.46
C ASN A 111 -3.05 12.05 -24.72
N THR A 112 -1.88 11.80 -24.09
CA THR A 112 -0.96 10.69 -24.43
C THR A 112 -0.88 9.57 -23.39
N GLY A 113 -1.54 9.72 -22.23
CA GLY A 113 -1.39 8.82 -21.07
C GLY A 113 -0.53 9.43 -19.96
N VAL A 114 -0.71 9.01 -18.70
CA VAL A 114 0.02 9.52 -17.51
C VAL A 114 0.38 8.41 -16.52
N HIS A 115 1.36 8.70 -15.65
CA HIS A 115 1.68 7.89 -14.48
C HIS A 115 1.29 8.62 -13.20
N PRO A 116 0.28 8.12 -12.47
CA PRO A 116 -0.10 8.66 -11.17
C PRO A 116 1.06 8.72 -10.17
N VAL A 117 0.84 9.48 -9.10
CA VAL A 117 1.75 9.49 -7.94
C VAL A 117 2.01 8.07 -7.43
N GLY A 118 3.29 7.76 -7.23
CA GLY A 118 3.77 6.44 -6.83
C GLY A 118 3.82 5.40 -7.95
N MET A 119 3.39 5.71 -9.19
CA MET A 119 3.72 4.90 -10.37
C MET A 119 4.99 5.45 -10.99
N THR A 120 6.12 4.86 -10.59
CA THR A 120 7.46 5.35 -10.93
C THR A 120 8.13 4.40 -11.93
N ARG A 121 9.46 4.48 -12.07
CA ARG A 121 10.23 3.59 -12.92
C ARG A 121 11.54 3.19 -12.26
N HIS A 122 12.00 1.97 -12.57
CA HIS A 122 13.39 1.55 -12.39
C HIS A 122 13.94 0.91 -13.66
N ILE A 123 15.25 0.74 -13.68
CA ILE A 123 15.95 -0.06 -14.70
C ILE A 123 16.08 -1.47 -14.15
N ASN A 124 15.59 -2.46 -14.89
CA ASN A 124 15.79 -3.85 -14.53
C ASN A 124 17.26 -4.24 -14.80
N PRO A 125 17.99 -4.74 -13.80
CA PRO A 125 19.42 -4.99 -13.92
C PRO A 125 19.76 -6.22 -14.78
N GLU A 126 18.79 -7.07 -15.13
CA GLU A 126 19.03 -8.25 -15.97
C GLU A 126 19.03 -7.92 -17.46
N ASP A 127 18.24 -6.93 -17.89
CA ASP A 127 17.99 -6.64 -19.31
C ASP A 127 18.02 -5.14 -19.68
N ASP A 128 18.40 -4.26 -18.74
CA ASP A 128 18.44 -2.80 -18.86
C ASP A 128 17.10 -2.13 -19.27
N SER A 129 15.99 -2.87 -19.19
CA SER A 129 14.69 -2.35 -19.57
C SER A 129 14.07 -1.46 -18.49
N VAL A 130 13.34 -0.43 -18.92
CA VAL A 130 12.65 0.48 -17.99
C VAL A 130 11.27 -0.08 -17.64
N ARG A 131 11.10 -0.49 -16.38
CA ARG A 131 9.89 -1.16 -15.86
C ARG A 131 9.03 -0.18 -15.07
N LEU A 132 7.73 -0.44 -15.04
CA LEU A 132 6.78 0.28 -14.18
C LEU A 132 6.98 -0.20 -12.75
N ASP A 133 7.36 0.73 -11.87
CA ASP A 133 7.47 0.51 -10.43
C ASP A 133 6.25 1.09 -9.72
N LEU A 134 5.73 0.33 -8.75
CA LEU A 134 4.65 0.75 -7.86
C LEU A 134 5.27 1.09 -6.51
N GLY A 135 5.67 2.34 -6.32
CA GLY A 135 6.32 2.84 -5.11
C GLY A 135 5.37 3.02 -3.92
N CYS A 136 5.93 3.26 -2.73
CA CYS A 136 5.17 3.40 -1.48
C CYS A 136 4.07 4.48 -1.57
N ALA A 137 4.37 5.60 -2.25
CA ALA A 137 3.46 6.73 -2.40
C ALA A 137 2.15 6.39 -3.12
N LEU A 138 2.09 5.30 -3.90
CA LEU A 138 0.89 4.88 -4.60
C LEU A 138 -0.24 4.58 -3.60
N CYS A 139 0.08 3.76 -2.60
CA CYS A 139 -0.86 3.35 -1.54
C CYS A 139 -0.91 4.35 -0.38
N HIS A 140 0.20 5.04 -0.12
CA HIS A 140 0.40 5.90 1.05
C HIS A 140 0.38 7.40 0.73
N THR A 141 -0.42 7.80 -0.25
CA THR A 141 -0.75 9.21 -0.48
C THR A 141 -2.26 9.34 -0.62
N GLY A 142 -2.86 10.19 0.22
CA GLY A 142 -4.29 10.45 0.23
C GLY A 142 -4.68 11.73 -0.49
N GLU A 143 -5.96 11.84 -0.83
CA GLU A 143 -6.54 13.06 -1.36
C GLU A 143 -8.02 13.17 -0.95
N LEU A 144 -8.43 14.35 -0.48
CA LEU A 144 -9.80 14.66 -0.08
C LEU A 144 -10.34 15.80 -0.94
N HIS A 145 -11.59 15.75 -1.37
CA HIS A 145 -12.19 16.81 -2.18
C HIS A 145 -13.22 17.58 -1.37
N TYR A 146 -13.18 18.91 -1.41
CA TYR A 146 -14.20 19.75 -0.78
C TYR A 146 -14.42 21.01 -1.59
N ASN A 147 -15.65 21.22 -2.07
CA ASN A 147 -16.03 22.38 -2.90
C ASN A 147 -15.09 22.63 -4.09
N GLY A 148 -14.64 21.56 -4.76
CA GLY A 148 -13.72 21.63 -5.90
C GLY A 148 -12.23 21.74 -5.55
N VAL A 149 -11.88 21.88 -4.27
CA VAL A 149 -10.48 21.85 -3.82
C VAL A 149 -10.07 20.42 -3.49
N ALA A 150 -9.03 19.91 -4.14
CA ALA A 150 -8.38 18.65 -3.81
C ALA A 150 -7.26 18.88 -2.79
N LEU A 151 -7.47 18.43 -1.55
CA LEU A 151 -6.52 18.46 -0.45
C LEU A 151 -5.64 17.22 -0.49
N ARG A 152 -4.37 17.39 -0.87
CA ARG A 152 -3.38 16.31 -0.86
C ARG A 152 -2.91 16.03 0.57
N VAL A 153 -2.92 14.75 0.94
CA VAL A 153 -2.46 14.24 2.24
C VAL A 153 -1.21 13.38 2.02
N ASP A 154 -0.04 13.96 2.25
CA ASP A 154 1.24 13.28 2.15
C ASP A 154 1.36 12.18 3.22
N GLY A 155 1.78 10.97 2.84
CA GLY A 155 1.75 9.81 3.76
C GLY A 155 0.34 9.37 4.19
N GLY A 156 -0.71 9.86 3.53
CA GLY A 156 -2.11 9.54 3.81
C GLY A 156 -2.58 8.21 3.24
N GLN A 157 -3.89 7.97 3.27
CA GLN A 157 -4.51 6.74 2.75
C GLN A 157 -5.02 6.97 1.32
N ALA A 158 -4.48 6.22 0.35
CA ALA A 158 -5.01 6.22 -1.01
C ALA A 158 -6.39 5.53 -1.09
N ILE A 159 -7.17 5.87 -2.11
CA ILE A 159 -8.49 5.27 -2.35
C ILE A 159 -8.61 4.55 -3.69
N HIS A 160 -7.49 4.27 -4.37
CA HIS A 160 -7.51 3.50 -5.61
C HIS A 160 -7.86 2.02 -5.37
N GLY A 161 -8.28 1.33 -6.43
CA GLY A 161 -8.55 -0.11 -6.43
C GLY A 161 -7.49 -0.92 -7.18
N MET A 162 -6.19 -0.59 -7.08
CA MET A 162 -5.10 -1.24 -7.85
C MET A 162 -5.19 -2.77 -7.89
N SER A 163 -5.50 -3.40 -6.76
CA SER A 163 -5.57 -4.85 -6.64
C SER A 163 -6.96 -5.45 -6.94
N THR A 164 -7.96 -4.62 -7.23
CA THR A 164 -9.33 -5.06 -7.48
C THR A 164 -9.48 -5.62 -8.90
N GLY A 165 -9.65 -6.94 -9.01
CA GLY A 165 -9.83 -7.65 -10.28
C GLY A 165 -11.25 -7.63 -10.89
N ALA A 166 -12.16 -6.81 -10.37
CA ALA A 166 -13.53 -6.75 -10.86
C ALA A 166 -13.62 -6.16 -12.28
N PRO A 167 -14.63 -6.53 -13.10
CA PRO A 167 -14.84 -5.94 -14.41
C PRO A 167 -14.93 -4.41 -14.35
N GLY A 168 -14.26 -3.74 -15.29
CA GLY A 168 -14.20 -2.27 -15.36
C GLY A 168 -13.15 -1.61 -14.47
N GLU A 169 -12.50 -2.35 -13.57
CA GLU A 169 -11.40 -1.82 -12.75
C GLU A 169 -10.06 -1.81 -13.52
N PHE A 170 -9.08 -1.09 -12.98
CA PHE A 170 -7.78 -0.84 -13.63
C PHE A 170 -7.07 -2.12 -14.08
N ILE A 171 -6.80 -3.05 -13.15
CA ILE A 171 -6.01 -4.25 -13.46
C ILE A 171 -6.75 -5.19 -14.44
N HIS A 172 -8.08 -5.26 -14.32
CA HIS A 172 -8.92 -5.98 -15.28
C HIS A 172 -8.84 -5.36 -16.68
N SER A 173 -8.85 -4.02 -16.76
CA SER A 173 -8.75 -3.28 -18.02
C SER A 173 -7.38 -3.45 -18.68
N VAL A 174 -6.30 -3.47 -17.89
CA VAL A 174 -4.94 -3.80 -18.37
C VAL A 174 -4.91 -5.22 -18.96
N GLY A 175 -5.46 -6.21 -18.24
CA GLY A 175 -5.54 -7.59 -18.71
C GLY A 175 -6.37 -7.76 -19.98
N ALA A 176 -7.55 -7.12 -20.03
CA ALA A 176 -8.44 -7.17 -21.19
C ALA A 176 -7.83 -6.49 -22.43
N SER A 177 -7.15 -5.35 -22.26
CA SER A 177 -6.43 -4.66 -23.33
C SER A 177 -5.27 -5.51 -23.87
N THR A 178 -4.49 -6.11 -22.97
CA THR A 178 -3.41 -7.06 -23.33
C THR A 178 -3.93 -8.29 -24.08
N PHE A 179 -5.07 -8.83 -23.67
CA PHE A 179 -5.73 -9.94 -24.36
C PHE A 179 -6.24 -9.55 -25.75
N GLU A 180 -6.88 -8.38 -25.87
CA GLU A 180 -7.42 -7.87 -27.14
C GLU A 180 -6.33 -7.70 -28.20
N MET A 181 -5.17 -7.17 -27.80
CA MET A 181 -4.02 -6.97 -28.70
C MET A 181 -3.51 -8.28 -29.34
N ARG A 182 -3.91 -9.46 -28.83
CA ARG A 182 -3.57 -10.74 -29.48
C ARG A 182 -4.33 -10.98 -30.79
N PHE A 183 -5.53 -10.44 -30.93
CA PHE A 183 -6.41 -10.71 -32.09
C PHE A 183 -6.92 -9.44 -32.78
N ASN A 184 -6.64 -8.25 -32.24
CA ASN A 184 -6.91 -6.97 -32.88
C ASN A 184 -5.61 -6.38 -33.47
N PRO A 185 -5.29 -6.68 -34.75
CA PRO A 185 -4.05 -6.20 -35.38
C PRO A 185 -3.98 -4.68 -35.46
N LEU A 186 -5.11 -3.99 -35.63
CA LEU A 186 -5.14 -2.53 -35.71
C LEU A 186 -4.75 -1.86 -34.38
N LYS A 187 -5.20 -2.44 -33.25
CA LYS A 187 -4.79 -1.95 -31.93
C LYS A 187 -3.33 -2.29 -31.63
N TRP A 188 -2.90 -3.50 -31.96
CA TRP A 188 -1.49 -3.89 -31.86
C TRP A 188 -0.59 -2.95 -32.65
N ASP A 189 -0.96 -2.61 -33.89
CA ASP A 189 -0.15 -1.74 -34.74
C ASP A 189 -0.02 -0.34 -34.12
N ARG A 190 -1.10 0.27 -33.62
CA ARG A 190 -1.02 1.57 -32.92
C ARG A 190 -0.14 1.52 -31.67
N PHE A 191 -0.23 0.45 -30.89
CA PHE A 191 0.62 0.25 -29.72
C PHE A 191 2.10 0.11 -30.13
N ALA A 192 2.38 -0.72 -31.15
CA ALA A 192 3.72 -0.93 -31.64
C ALA A 192 4.31 0.32 -32.30
N ASP A 193 3.52 1.12 -33.00
CA ASP A 193 3.94 2.41 -33.55
C ASP A 193 4.36 3.38 -32.45
N ALA A 194 3.63 3.41 -31.33
CA ALA A 194 3.92 4.27 -30.19
C ALA A 194 5.20 3.86 -29.42
N ILE A 195 5.56 2.58 -29.43
CA ILE A 195 6.67 2.04 -28.63
C ILE A 195 7.94 1.81 -29.46
N ALA A 196 7.82 1.22 -30.64
CA ALA A 196 8.93 0.76 -31.48
C ALA A 196 9.00 1.49 -32.84
N GLY A 197 8.01 2.32 -33.17
CA GLY A 197 7.94 2.99 -34.48
C GLY A 197 7.87 2.01 -35.64
N GLU A 198 8.47 2.39 -36.77
CA GLU A 198 8.46 1.59 -38.02
C GLU A 198 9.63 0.59 -38.12
N ASP A 199 10.55 0.56 -37.17
CA ASP A 199 11.73 -0.31 -37.22
C ASP A 199 11.32 -1.80 -37.12
N PRO A 200 11.58 -2.63 -38.14
CA PRO A 200 11.13 -4.03 -38.15
C PRO A 200 11.75 -4.88 -37.03
N GLN A 201 12.99 -4.58 -36.63
CA GLN A 201 13.72 -5.36 -35.64
C GLN A 201 13.22 -5.03 -34.23
N GLN A 202 12.98 -3.75 -33.95
CA GLN A 202 12.37 -3.30 -32.70
C GLN A 202 10.93 -3.79 -32.56
N ARG A 203 10.14 -3.82 -33.64
CA ARG A 203 8.77 -4.36 -33.61
C ARG A 203 8.73 -5.86 -33.33
N GLU A 204 9.68 -6.62 -33.89
CA GLU A 204 9.77 -8.07 -33.61
C GLU A 204 10.19 -8.32 -32.15
N GLN A 205 11.15 -7.54 -31.62
CA GLN A 205 11.53 -7.61 -30.22
C GLN A 205 10.34 -7.25 -29.30
N LEU A 206 9.66 -6.14 -29.56
CA LEU A 206 8.46 -5.73 -28.81
C LEU A 206 7.39 -6.81 -28.79
N LYS A 207 7.20 -7.53 -29.91
CA LYS A 207 6.24 -8.62 -29.99
C LYS A 207 6.62 -9.79 -29.07
N GLN A 208 7.90 -10.12 -28.98
CA GLN A 208 8.42 -11.17 -28.09
C GLN A 208 8.29 -10.74 -26.62
N ASP A 209 8.73 -9.53 -26.29
CA ASP A 209 8.66 -8.97 -24.94
C ASP A 209 7.22 -8.87 -24.44
N PHE A 210 6.31 -8.37 -25.29
CA PHE A 210 4.90 -8.25 -24.94
C PHE A 210 4.22 -9.62 -24.81
N ALA A 211 4.65 -10.62 -25.59
CA ALA A 211 4.18 -11.99 -25.42
C ALA A 211 4.63 -12.58 -24.08
N ALA A 212 5.88 -12.35 -23.66
CA ALA A 212 6.42 -12.80 -22.39
C ALA A 212 5.74 -12.10 -21.20
N PHE A 213 5.54 -10.78 -21.27
CA PHE A 213 4.74 -10.03 -20.28
C PHE A 213 3.33 -10.61 -20.14
N ARG A 214 2.64 -10.83 -21.27
CA ARG A 214 1.29 -11.39 -21.25
C ARG A 214 1.26 -12.76 -20.60
N GLU A 215 2.24 -13.61 -20.88
CA GLU A 215 2.35 -14.93 -20.27
C GLU A 215 2.49 -14.83 -18.75
N ARG A 216 3.45 -14.04 -18.25
CA ARG A 216 3.62 -13.78 -16.81
C ARG A 216 2.34 -13.24 -16.17
N PHE A 217 1.71 -12.25 -16.80
CA PHE A 217 0.47 -11.64 -16.31
C PHE A 217 -0.66 -12.66 -16.14
N PHE A 218 -0.91 -13.51 -17.15
CA PHE A 218 -1.98 -14.50 -17.08
C PHE A 218 -1.63 -15.74 -16.26
N THR A 219 -0.35 -16.09 -16.10
CA THR A 219 0.10 -17.10 -15.14
C THR A 219 -0.18 -16.62 -13.72
N PHE A 220 0.21 -15.39 -13.40
CA PHE A 220 -0.09 -14.76 -12.11
C PHE A 220 -1.60 -14.72 -11.83
N ALA A 221 -2.40 -14.27 -12.82
CA ALA A 221 -3.85 -14.18 -12.68
C ALA A 221 -4.55 -15.54 -12.49
N LYS A 222 -3.93 -16.66 -12.89
CA LYS A 222 -4.47 -18.01 -12.66
C LYS A 222 -3.99 -18.64 -11.36
N GLY A 223 -2.82 -18.25 -10.86
CA GLY A 223 -2.22 -18.71 -9.62
C GLY A 223 -2.52 -17.74 -8.45
N PRO A 224 -1.51 -17.01 -7.95
CA PRO A 224 -1.66 -16.18 -6.74
C PRO A 224 -2.66 -15.04 -6.89
N GLY A 225 -2.91 -14.55 -8.11
CA GLY A 225 -3.87 -13.49 -8.44
C GLY A 225 -5.28 -13.99 -8.79
N ASN A 226 -5.55 -15.29 -8.69
CA ASN A 226 -6.86 -15.86 -9.03
C ASN A 226 -7.96 -15.30 -8.11
N GLY A 227 -9.07 -14.85 -8.70
CA GLY A 227 -10.21 -14.30 -7.97
C GLY A 227 -10.83 -15.26 -6.94
N ASP A 228 -10.69 -16.58 -7.11
CA ASP A 228 -11.15 -17.57 -6.12
C ASP A 228 -10.37 -17.49 -4.79
N ASN A 229 -9.14 -16.98 -4.85
CA ASN A 229 -8.34 -16.68 -3.66
C ASN A 229 -8.78 -15.36 -2.99
N PHE A 230 -9.57 -14.51 -3.63
CA PHE A 230 -10.02 -13.21 -3.09
C PHE A 230 -11.57 -13.13 -3.09
N PRO A 231 -12.26 -13.97 -2.30
CA PRO A 231 -13.73 -14.04 -2.33
C PRO A 231 -14.38 -12.77 -1.79
N THR A 232 -13.70 -12.02 -0.92
CA THR A 232 -14.08 -10.65 -0.56
C THR A 232 -13.37 -9.69 -1.49
N THR A 233 -14.12 -8.90 -2.25
CA THR A 233 -13.53 -7.88 -3.13
C THR A 233 -12.84 -6.80 -2.29
N GLU A 234 -11.55 -6.58 -2.54
CA GLU A 234 -10.75 -5.62 -1.78
C GLU A 234 -11.30 -4.18 -1.93
N GLY A 235 -11.65 -3.79 -3.15
CA GLY A 235 -12.30 -2.52 -3.43
C GLY A 235 -11.35 -1.32 -3.37
N ARG A 236 -11.93 -0.12 -3.22
CA ARG A 236 -11.21 1.16 -3.20
C ARG A 236 -10.55 1.41 -1.84
N GLY A 237 -9.23 1.64 -1.84
CA GLY A 237 -8.45 2.05 -0.67
C GLY A 237 -8.02 0.94 0.28
N ARG A 238 -8.17 -0.33 -0.13
CA ARG A 238 -7.87 -1.49 0.71
C ARG A 238 -7.24 -2.62 -0.11
N THR A 239 -6.48 -3.48 0.56
CA THR A 239 -5.96 -4.75 0.01
C THR A 239 -5.73 -5.74 1.15
N ASP A 240 -5.85 -7.04 0.90
CA ASP A 240 -5.41 -8.07 1.83
C ASP A 240 -3.89 -8.30 1.63
N ALA A 241 -3.10 -7.35 2.12
CA ALA A 241 -1.65 -7.34 1.90
C ALA A 241 -0.97 -8.60 2.45
N VAL A 242 -1.33 -9.03 3.66
CA VAL A 242 -0.73 -10.20 4.32
C VAL A 242 -1.12 -11.49 3.62
N GLY A 243 -2.39 -11.67 3.27
CA GLY A 243 -2.85 -12.84 2.51
C GLY A 243 -2.19 -12.90 1.13
N ARG A 244 -2.06 -11.75 0.46
CA ARG A 244 -1.35 -11.63 -0.83
C ARG A 244 0.13 -11.98 -0.70
N ILE A 245 0.84 -11.45 0.29
CA ILE A 245 2.24 -11.79 0.57
C ILE A 245 2.38 -13.30 0.78
N GLY A 246 1.50 -13.91 1.58
CA GLY A 246 1.52 -15.36 1.80
C GLY A 246 1.40 -16.18 0.51
N ASN A 247 0.46 -15.80 -0.36
CA ASN A 247 0.26 -16.46 -1.66
C ASN A 247 1.41 -16.21 -2.64
N VAL A 248 1.96 -15.00 -2.68
CA VAL A 248 3.03 -14.62 -3.60
C VAL A 248 4.36 -15.23 -3.15
N VAL A 249 4.78 -15.01 -1.91
CA VAL A 249 6.08 -15.47 -1.42
C VAL A 249 6.11 -16.99 -1.30
N PHE A 250 5.19 -17.59 -0.54
CA PHE A 250 5.27 -19.03 -0.25
C PHE A 250 4.61 -19.90 -1.32
N GLY A 251 3.71 -19.34 -2.12
CA GLY A 251 3.10 -20.05 -3.24
C GLY A 251 3.86 -19.83 -4.54
N TYR A 252 3.86 -18.60 -5.03
CA TYR A 252 4.39 -18.27 -6.35
C TYR A 252 5.93 -18.26 -6.42
N ASN A 253 6.62 -17.59 -5.50
CA ASN A 253 8.08 -17.46 -5.55
C ASN A 253 8.82 -18.74 -5.12
N LEU A 254 8.22 -19.58 -4.27
CA LEU A 254 8.77 -20.90 -3.91
C LEU A 254 8.27 -22.04 -4.82
N GLY A 255 7.31 -21.78 -5.73
CA GLY A 255 6.77 -22.80 -6.64
C GLY A 255 5.89 -23.86 -5.95
N ILE A 256 5.16 -23.51 -4.89
CA ILE A 256 4.33 -24.43 -4.10
C ILE A 256 2.86 -24.02 -4.20
N GLU A 257 2.15 -24.44 -5.25
CA GLU A 257 0.77 -24.00 -5.49
C GLU A 257 -0.21 -24.37 -4.36
N GLU A 258 0.07 -25.43 -3.59
CA GLU A 258 -0.75 -25.85 -2.43
C GLU A 258 -0.75 -24.81 -1.28
N ASN A 259 0.17 -23.84 -1.34
CA ASN A 259 0.21 -22.72 -0.41
C ASN A 259 -0.79 -21.62 -0.72
N TYR A 260 -1.44 -21.58 -1.88
CA TYR A 260 -2.48 -20.59 -2.13
C TYR A 260 -3.63 -20.73 -1.11
N LYS A 261 -3.92 -19.64 -0.41
CA LYS A 261 -5.01 -19.51 0.58
C LYS A 261 -5.98 -18.43 0.15
N LYS A 262 -7.18 -18.49 0.73
CA LYS A 262 -8.14 -17.40 0.66
C LYS A 262 -7.57 -16.19 1.42
N ALA A 263 -7.54 -15.06 0.74
CA ALA A 263 -7.22 -13.73 1.23
C ALA A 263 -8.53 -12.92 1.19
N ASP A 264 -9.33 -13.08 2.25
CA ASP A 264 -10.69 -12.55 2.39
C ASP A 264 -10.80 -11.44 3.43
N ALA A 265 -9.67 -10.84 3.82
CA ALA A 265 -9.60 -9.82 4.87
C ALA A 265 -8.89 -8.54 4.39
N PRO A 266 -9.47 -7.79 3.43
CA PRO A 266 -8.88 -6.54 2.96
C PRO A 266 -8.79 -5.50 4.08
N VAL A 267 -7.59 -4.94 4.24
CA VAL A 267 -7.30 -3.85 5.18
C VAL A 267 -7.02 -2.56 4.43
N SER A 268 -7.33 -1.42 5.04
CA SER A 268 -7.03 -0.11 4.46
C SER A 268 -5.53 0.15 4.39
N TYR A 269 -5.09 1.09 3.57
CA TYR A 269 -3.69 1.54 3.60
C TYR A 269 -3.44 2.42 4.83
N PRO A 270 -2.54 2.05 5.77
CA PRO A 270 -2.31 2.85 6.95
C PRO A 270 -1.56 4.15 6.59
N PHE A 271 -1.88 5.24 7.27
CA PHE A 271 -1.11 6.50 7.14
C PHE A 271 0.27 6.43 7.82
N LEU A 272 1.24 7.18 7.30
CA LEU A 272 2.66 6.97 7.57
C LEU A 272 3.32 8.00 8.51
N TRP A 273 2.69 9.12 8.84
CA TRP A 273 3.27 10.00 9.85
C TRP A 273 3.33 9.30 11.22
N ASP A 274 4.34 9.66 11.99
CA ASP A 274 4.72 9.08 13.29
C ASP A 274 5.14 7.59 13.29
N ILE A 275 5.16 6.87 12.16
CA ILE A 275 5.44 5.42 12.17
C ILE A 275 6.81 5.05 12.77
N TRP A 276 7.83 5.90 12.57
CA TRP A 276 9.18 5.67 13.10
C TRP A 276 9.22 5.70 14.64
N ARG A 277 8.20 6.31 15.27
CA ARG A 277 8.08 6.36 16.73
C ARG A 277 7.56 5.05 17.29
N PHE A 278 6.86 4.22 16.51
CA PHE A 278 6.23 2.99 17.01
C PHE A 278 7.28 1.89 17.21
N ASP A 279 7.11 1.05 18.23
CA ASP A 279 7.86 -0.20 18.35
C ASP A 279 7.43 -1.26 17.34
N TRP A 280 6.14 -1.29 17.02
CA TRP A 280 5.59 -2.26 16.08
C TRP A 280 4.59 -1.60 15.13
N VAL A 281 4.62 -2.05 13.88
CA VAL A 281 3.85 -1.47 12.77
C VAL A 281 2.97 -2.53 12.10
N GLN A 282 2.21 -2.12 11.08
CA GLN A 282 1.08 -2.87 10.49
C GLN A 282 -0.15 -2.96 11.41
N TYR A 283 -1.34 -3.23 10.86
CA TYR A 283 -2.57 -3.23 11.66
C TYR A 283 -2.57 -4.25 12.79
N THR A 284 -1.99 -5.44 12.57
CA THR A 284 -1.82 -6.49 13.58
C THR A 284 -0.57 -6.30 14.45
N GLY A 285 0.26 -5.28 14.16
CA GLY A 285 1.45 -4.97 14.96
C GLY A 285 2.51 -6.08 14.94
N PHE A 286 2.68 -6.78 13.82
CA PHE A 286 3.43 -8.04 13.82
C PHE A 286 4.94 -7.89 13.55
N THR A 287 5.41 -6.72 13.10
CA THR A 287 6.80 -6.48 12.72
C THR A 287 7.32 -5.13 13.23
N ASN A 288 8.63 -5.02 13.49
CA ASN A 288 9.27 -3.87 14.16
C ASN A 288 10.39 -3.17 13.35
N GLN A 289 11.06 -3.86 12.43
CA GLN A 289 12.25 -3.35 11.71
C GLN A 289 11.84 -2.84 10.32
N ALA A 290 12.19 -1.60 10.00
CA ALA A 290 11.71 -0.86 8.82
C ALA A 290 12.10 -1.48 7.47
N MET A 291 13.37 -1.78 7.25
CA MET A 291 13.86 -2.39 6.01
C MET A 291 13.33 -3.80 5.79
N ALA A 292 13.34 -4.66 6.82
CA ALA A 292 12.78 -6.01 6.71
C ALA A 292 11.29 -5.95 6.33
N ARG A 293 10.54 -5.04 6.97
CA ARG A 293 9.15 -4.74 6.62
C ARG A 293 9.03 -4.30 5.16
N ASN A 294 9.81 -3.31 4.71
CA ASN A 294 9.72 -2.75 3.35
C ASN A 294 10.08 -3.77 2.26
N VAL A 295 11.08 -4.62 2.51
CA VAL A 295 11.44 -5.74 1.63
C VAL A 295 10.28 -6.74 1.56
N GLY A 296 9.70 -7.14 2.70
CA GLY A 296 8.55 -8.04 2.75
C GLY A 296 7.31 -7.48 2.04
N GLU A 297 7.04 -6.19 2.17
CA GLU A 297 5.96 -5.50 1.47
C GLU A 297 6.21 -5.46 -0.04
N SER A 298 7.43 -5.16 -0.47
CA SER A 298 7.80 -5.10 -1.89
C SER A 298 7.64 -6.45 -2.59
N LEU A 299 7.97 -7.56 -1.91
CA LEU A 299 7.67 -8.89 -2.40
C LEU A 299 6.15 -9.09 -2.61
N GLY A 300 5.32 -8.61 -1.68
CA GLY A 300 3.87 -8.62 -1.80
C GLY A 300 3.32 -7.80 -2.96
N VAL A 301 4.00 -6.71 -3.31
CA VAL A 301 3.71 -5.84 -4.47
C VAL A 301 4.53 -6.28 -5.71
N MET A 302 4.93 -7.55 -5.74
CA MET A 302 5.52 -8.23 -6.91
C MET A 302 6.88 -7.71 -7.34
N ALA A 303 7.76 -7.36 -6.40
CA ALA A 303 9.19 -7.22 -6.71
C ALA A 303 9.75 -8.59 -7.17
N PRO A 304 10.34 -8.67 -8.40
CA PRO A 304 11.06 -9.86 -8.84
C PRO A 304 12.10 -10.32 -7.82
N VAL A 305 12.10 -11.62 -7.50
CA VAL A 305 13.10 -12.26 -6.65
C VAL A 305 13.31 -13.70 -7.10
N LYS A 306 14.57 -14.15 -7.15
CA LYS A 306 14.93 -15.56 -7.35
C LYS A 306 15.27 -16.20 -6.02
N LEU A 307 14.50 -17.21 -5.63
CA LEU A 307 14.68 -17.92 -4.35
C LEU A 307 15.00 -19.40 -4.55
N VAL A 308 14.39 -20.02 -5.57
CA VAL A 308 14.51 -21.45 -5.86
C VAL A 308 14.81 -21.69 -7.34
N ASP A 309 15.39 -22.85 -7.65
CA ASP A 309 15.61 -23.32 -9.00
C ASP A 309 14.33 -23.91 -9.63
N GLU A 310 14.44 -24.44 -10.86
CA GLU A 310 13.31 -25.07 -11.57
C GLU A 310 12.78 -26.34 -10.88
N ASN A 311 13.56 -26.94 -9.97
CA ASN A 311 13.16 -28.13 -9.19
C ASN A 311 12.57 -27.77 -7.81
N GLY A 312 12.54 -26.49 -7.47
CA GLY A 312 12.08 -26.01 -6.16
C GLY A 312 13.13 -26.16 -5.04
N GLU A 313 14.41 -26.36 -5.39
CA GLU A 313 15.52 -26.36 -4.44
C GLU A 313 16.00 -24.93 -4.18
N LEU A 314 16.47 -24.64 -2.96
CA LEU A 314 16.99 -23.31 -2.62
C LEU A 314 18.20 -22.98 -3.49
N LEU A 315 18.21 -21.79 -4.08
CA LEU A 315 19.36 -21.33 -4.87
C LEU A 315 20.60 -21.19 -3.96
N PRO A 316 21.81 -21.43 -4.51
CA PRO A 316 23.05 -21.24 -3.78
C PRO A 316 23.36 -19.75 -3.56
N GLU A 317 24.36 -19.49 -2.71
CA GLU A 317 24.94 -18.15 -2.52
C GLU A 317 25.38 -17.54 -3.86
N GLY A 318 25.12 -16.24 -4.06
CA GLY A 318 25.35 -15.51 -5.31
C GLY A 318 24.22 -15.62 -6.35
N GLU A 319 23.34 -16.63 -6.25
CA GLU A 319 22.13 -16.75 -7.08
C GLU A 319 20.85 -16.46 -6.29
N PHE A 320 20.82 -16.91 -5.03
CA PHE A 320 19.72 -16.60 -4.11
C PHE A 320 19.61 -15.09 -3.90
N GLY A 321 18.37 -14.57 -3.95
CA GLY A 321 18.09 -13.17 -3.67
C GLY A 321 18.41 -12.22 -4.82
N GLN A 322 18.75 -12.70 -6.02
CA GLN A 322 18.75 -11.87 -7.23
C GLN A 322 17.37 -11.22 -7.37
N SER A 323 17.35 -9.89 -7.32
CA SER A 323 16.12 -9.11 -7.20
C SER A 323 16.31 -7.71 -7.77
N THR A 324 15.20 -7.05 -8.04
CA THR A 324 15.12 -5.64 -8.41
C THR A 324 14.90 -4.72 -7.20
N ILE A 325 14.74 -5.27 -5.98
CA ILE A 325 14.49 -4.51 -4.76
C ILE A 325 15.56 -3.43 -4.55
N ASN A 326 15.12 -2.20 -4.35
CA ASN A 326 15.99 -1.04 -4.21
C ASN A 326 16.13 -0.61 -2.74
N VAL A 327 17.08 -1.21 -2.02
CA VAL A 327 17.31 -0.93 -0.59
C VAL A 327 17.75 0.52 -0.33
N GLU A 328 18.50 1.14 -1.25
CA GLU A 328 18.89 2.55 -1.15
C GLU A 328 17.67 3.48 -1.31
N GLY A 329 16.78 3.17 -2.26
CA GLY A 329 15.50 3.86 -2.43
C GLY A 329 14.62 3.76 -1.19
N MET A 330 14.51 2.57 -0.60
CA MET A 330 13.77 2.36 0.65
C MET A 330 14.36 3.14 1.81
N GLN A 331 15.68 3.15 1.96
CA GLN A 331 16.36 3.92 3.01
C GLN A 331 16.12 5.42 2.84
N CYS A 332 16.12 5.90 1.60
CA CYS A 332 15.79 7.29 1.31
C CYS A 332 14.34 7.63 1.70
N ILE A 333 13.38 6.76 1.35
CA ILE A 333 11.97 6.94 1.71
C ILE A 333 11.79 6.95 3.24
N GLU A 334 12.37 5.99 3.97
CA GLU A 334 12.30 5.94 5.44
C GLU A 334 12.87 7.20 6.09
N THR A 335 14.01 7.68 5.58
CA THR A 335 14.65 8.91 6.07
C THR A 335 13.77 10.14 5.80
N THR A 336 13.09 10.17 4.66
CA THR A 336 12.15 11.25 4.31
C THR A 336 10.89 11.21 5.19
N LEU A 337 10.36 10.02 5.48
CA LEU A 337 9.20 9.82 6.35
C LEU A 337 9.44 10.25 7.79
N ARG A 338 10.69 10.25 8.28
CA ARG A 338 11.03 10.81 9.60
C ARG A 338 10.72 12.30 9.73
N LYS A 339 10.72 13.03 8.62
CA LYS A 339 10.40 14.47 8.55
C LYS A 339 8.89 14.75 8.46
N LEU A 340 8.10 13.74 8.09
CA LEU A 340 6.67 13.88 7.85
C LEU A 340 5.90 14.12 9.15
N ARG A 341 5.09 15.17 9.18
CA ARG A 341 4.22 15.50 10.32
C ARG A 341 2.76 15.16 10.01
N PRO A 342 1.93 14.98 11.05
CA PRO A 342 0.49 14.90 10.88
C PRO A 342 -0.08 16.14 10.16
N PRO A 343 -1.07 15.98 9.27
CA PRO A 343 -1.70 17.10 8.58
C PRO A 343 -2.45 18.02 9.54
N LYS A 344 -2.21 19.33 9.39
CA LYS A 344 -2.99 20.36 10.08
C LYS A 344 -4.34 20.57 9.41
N TRP A 345 -5.35 20.87 10.23
CA TRP A 345 -6.68 21.26 9.75
C TRP A 345 -6.61 22.60 9.00
N PRO A 346 -6.98 22.66 7.71
CA PRO A 346 -6.98 23.90 6.92
C PRO A 346 -8.27 24.70 7.17
N GLU A 347 -8.26 25.59 8.17
CA GLU A 347 -9.44 26.40 8.54
C GLU A 347 -9.97 27.25 7.37
N GLU A 348 -9.11 27.63 6.43
CA GLU A 348 -9.45 28.39 5.24
C GLU A 348 -10.23 27.59 4.18
N VAL A 349 -10.16 26.26 4.21
CA VAL A 349 -10.90 25.37 3.30
C VAL A 349 -12.06 24.68 4.03
N LEU A 350 -11.78 24.03 5.16
CA LEU A 350 -12.75 23.16 5.85
C LEU A 350 -13.51 23.86 6.97
N GLY A 351 -13.22 25.15 7.21
CA GLY A 351 -13.91 25.98 8.18
C GLY A 351 -13.22 26.06 9.53
N LYS A 352 -13.62 27.06 10.33
CA LYS A 352 -12.99 27.36 11.61
C LYS A 352 -13.30 26.35 12.70
N ILE A 353 -12.38 26.23 13.66
CA ILE A 353 -12.51 25.38 14.83
C ILE A 353 -13.29 26.08 15.95
N ASP A 354 -14.28 25.40 16.50
CA ASP A 354 -14.93 25.78 17.76
C ASP A 354 -14.04 25.36 18.94
N ILE A 355 -13.18 26.29 19.38
CA ILE A 355 -12.24 26.07 20.48
C ILE A 355 -12.93 25.64 21.78
N ALA A 356 -14.15 26.10 22.05
CA ALA A 356 -14.86 25.71 23.27
C ALA A 356 -15.32 24.25 23.21
N GLN A 357 -15.74 23.77 22.04
CA GLN A 357 -16.01 22.34 21.81
C GLN A 357 -14.73 21.52 21.80
N ALA A 358 -13.68 21.96 21.14
CA ALA A 358 -12.39 21.26 21.11
C ALA A 358 -11.79 21.08 22.51
N ARG A 359 -11.92 22.08 23.41
CA ARG A 359 -11.52 21.93 24.83
C ARG A 359 -12.30 20.83 25.53
N ARG A 360 -13.63 20.79 25.37
CA ARG A 360 -14.47 19.73 25.94
C ARG A 360 -14.10 18.36 25.37
N GLY A 361 -13.86 18.29 24.05
CA GLY A 361 -13.43 17.07 23.38
C GLY A 361 -12.08 16.57 23.87
N LYS A 362 -11.13 17.48 24.14
CA LYS A 362 -9.84 17.14 24.73
C LYS A 362 -9.99 16.45 26.08
N ASP A 363 -10.83 17.00 26.96
CA ASP A 363 -11.05 16.43 28.29
C ASP A 363 -11.74 15.06 28.20
N LEU A 364 -12.73 14.92 27.31
CA LEU A 364 -13.38 13.63 27.01
C LEU A 364 -12.39 12.61 26.43
N PHE A 365 -11.51 13.03 25.53
CA PHE A 365 -10.52 12.14 24.93
C PHE A 365 -9.52 11.63 25.98
N ALA A 366 -9.08 12.49 26.88
CA ALA A 366 -8.17 12.11 27.97
C ALA A 366 -8.81 11.06 28.88
N ASP A 367 -10.11 11.16 29.14
CA ASP A 367 -10.86 10.25 30.00
C ASP A 367 -11.22 8.92 29.30
N GLN A 368 -11.67 8.98 28.04
CA GLN A 368 -12.31 7.84 27.37
C GLN A 368 -11.44 7.16 26.30
N CYS A 369 -10.39 7.82 25.80
CA CYS A 369 -9.69 7.37 24.58
C CYS A 369 -8.19 7.21 24.76
N ALA A 370 -7.55 8.10 25.54
CA ALA A 370 -6.10 8.19 25.64
C ALA A 370 -5.43 6.91 26.21
N HIS A 371 -6.14 6.10 26.99
CA HIS A 371 -5.60 4.83 27.47
C HIS A 371 -5.32 3.83 26.34
N CYS A 372 -6.08 3.86 25.24
CA CYS A 372 -5.75 3.06 24.05
C CYS A 372 -4.95 3.88 23.04
N HIS A 373 -5.35 5.13 22.79
CA HIS A 373 -4.87 5.97 21.69
C HIS A 373 -3.85 7.06 22.07
N GLY A 374 -3.41 7.13 23.32
CA GLY A 374 -2.34 8.04 23.71
C GLY A 374 -1.03 7.71 22.96
N PRO A 375 -0.12 8.65 22.74
CA PRO A 375 1.27 8.27 22.56
C PRO A 375 1.74 7.66 23.89
N HIS A 376 1.86 6.34 23.91
CA HIS A 376 2.34 5.56 25.06
C HIS A 376 3.87 5.62 25.11
N GLU A 377 4.39 6.77 25.51
CA GLU A 377 5.84 7.01 25.56
C GLU A 377 6.56 5.99 26.46
N SER A 378 7.61 5.39 25.90
CA SER A 378 8.49 4.46 26.57
C SER A 378 9.94 4.76 26.19
N LYS A 379 10.86 4.41 27.10
CA LYS A 379 12.26 4.24 26.71
C LYS A 379 12.35 3.11 25.68
N PRO A 380 13.32 3.16 24.76
CA PRO A 380 13.61 2.02 23.89
C PRO A 380 13.87 0.74 24.70
N TYR A 381 13.48 -0.39 24.13
CA TYR A 381 13.71 -1.69 24.74
C TYR A 381 15.18 -2.09 24.67
N ALA A 382 15.63 -2.90 25.62
CA ALA A 382 16.91 -3.60 25.54
C ALA A 382 16.76 -4.78 24.56
N TRP A 383 16.83 -4.50 23.26
CA TRP A 383 16.61 -5.46 22.19
C TRP A 383 17.74 -6.51 22.16
N ARG A 384 17.54 -7.64 22.83
CA ARG A 384 18.53 -8.73 22.89
C ARG A 384 18.76 -9.34 21.52
N VAL A 385 20.02 -9.66 21.26
CA VAL A 385 20.45 -10.28 20.00
C VAL A 385 21.11 -11.63 20.22
N ALA A 386 21.01 -12.49 19.22
CA ALA A 386 21.76 -13.74 19.17
C ALA A 386 23.26 -13.44 18.97
N ALA A 387 24.12 -13.93 19.86
CA ALA A 387 25.55 -13.62 19.85
C ALA A 387 26.39 -14.67 19.11
N GLY A 388 25.81 -15.83 18.86
CA GLY A 388 26.45 -16.92 18.12
C GLY A 388 25.47 -17.97 17.62
N PRO A 389 25.99 -19.03 16.96
CA PRO A 389 25.18 -20.09 16.40
C PRO A 389 24.31 -20.78 17.46
N GLY A 390 23.00 -20.83 17.22
CA GLY A 390 22.02 -21.48 18.09
C GLY A 390 21.43 -20.59 19.19
N ASP A 391 21.91 -19.36 19.36
CA ASP A 391 21.30 -18.40 20.27
C ASP A 391 19.94 -17.91 19.73
N ASN A 392 18.95 -17.82 20.61
CA ASN A 392 17.62 -17.30 20.26
C ASN A 392 16.95 -16.60 21.47
N PRO A 393 17.36 -15.36 21.81
CA PRO A 393 16.95 -14.71 23.06
C PRO A 393 15.46 -14.38 23.17
N ASP A 394 14.74 -14.27 22.04
CA ASP A 394 13.32 -13.89 21.98
C ASP A 394 12.41 -15.02 21.48
N ASN A 395 12.90 -16.27 21.46
CA ASN A 395 12.18 -17.45 20.96
C ASN A 395 11.52 -17.24 19.58
N GLN A 396 12.22 -16.55 18.69
CA GLN A 396 11.76 -16.29 17.33
C GLN A 396 11.76 -17.58 16.50
N ARG A 397 11.01 -17.60 15.39
CA ARG A 397 11.01 -18.76 14.48
C ARG A 397 12.38 -18.95 13.84
N ASP A 398 13.03 -17.85 13.50
CA ASP A 398 14.36 -17.81 12.92
C ASP A 398 15.08 -16.52 13.33
N ILE A 399 16.41 -16.61 13.44
CA ILE A 399 17.30 -15.48 13.71
C ILE A 399 18.58 -15.69 12.91
N ASN A 400 19.06 -14.61 12.28
CA ASN A 400 20.41 -14.56 11.74
C ASN A 400 21.33 -13.86 12.75
N TRP A 401 22.08 -14.63 13.54
CA TRP A 401 22.98 -14.09 14.58
C TRP A 401 24.07 -13.16 14.00
N GLN A 402 24.51 -13.39 12.76
CA GLN A 402 25.51 -12.53 12.11
C GLN A 402 24.91 -11.17 11.81
N TRP A 403 23.69 -11.14 11.25
CA TRP A 403 22.99 -9.89 11.01
C TRP A 403 22.65 -9.21 12.34
N ASP A 404 22.13 -9.93 13.32
CA ASP A 404 21.84 -9.45 14.68
C ASP A 404 23.06 -8.73 15.29
N MET A 405 24.27 -9.30 15.17
CA MET A 405 25.53 -8.73 15.68
C MET A 405 26.20 -7.69 14.77
N SER A 406 25.72 -7.49 13.54
CA SER A 406 26.38 -6.62 12.55
C SER A 406 26.05 -5.12 12.66
N GLY A 407 25.09 -4.75 13.49
CA GLY A 407 24.81 -3.34 13.78
C GLY A 407 25.54 -2.82 15.01
N GLN A 408 25.04 -1.72 15.56
CA GLN A 408 25.63 -1.12 16.75
C GLN A 408 25.11 -1.82 18.00
N ILE A 409 26.04 -2.40 18.76
CA ILE A 409 25.76 -3.26 19.92
C ILE A 409 26.22 -2.58 21.22
N SER A 410 25.32 -2.58 22.20
CA SER A 410 25.63 -2.33 23.61
C SER A 410 25.38 -3.60 24.44
N TYR A 411 25.54 -3.50 25.77
CA TYR A 411 25.33 -4.63 26.68
C TYR A 411 24.35 -4.25 27.79
N ASP A 412 23.41 -5.16 28.09
CA ASP A 412 22.49 -5.01 29.22
C ASP A 412 23.19 -5.21 30.57
N GLU A 413 22.45 -5.05 31.67
CA GLU A 413 22.98 -5.20 33.04
C GLU A 413 23.55 -6.61 33.32
N ASP A 414 23.12 -7.62 32.56
CA ASP A 414 23.59 -9.00 32.65
C ASP A 414 24.74 -9.28 31.66
N ASN A 415 25.33 -8.23 31.05
CA ASN A 415 26.38 -8.30 30.03
C ASN A 415 25.96 -9.12 28.79
N ARG A 416 24.69 -9.08 28.41
CA ARG A 416 24.17 -9.67 27.16
C ARG A 416 24.13 -8.62 26.06
N PRO A 417 24.47 -8.97 24.81
CA PRO A 417 24.46 -8.00 23.72
C PRO A 417 23.03 -7.58 23.38
N VAL A 418 22.86 -6.28 23.15
CA VAL A 418 21.61 -5.67 22.72
C VAL A 418 21.87 -4.65 21.62
N ARG A 419 20.89 -4.44 20.74
CA ARG A 419 20.95 -3.37 19.75
C ARG A 419 20.68 -2.01 20.38
N GLU A 420 21.54 -1.04 20.08
CA GLU A 420 21.37 0.36 20.49
C GLU A 420 20.28 1.05 19.66
N ASP A 421 19.02 0.92 20.06
CA ASP A 421 17.91 1.66 19.42
C ASP A 421 18.19 3.17 19.50
N TRP A 422 18.31 3.82 18.35
CA TRP A 422 18.78 5.20 18.25
C TRP A 422 17.75 6.26 18.68
N ARG A 423 16.53 5.84 19.00
CA ARG A 423 15.49 6.76 19.45
C ARG A 423 15.73 7.16 20.90
N GLU A 424 15.56 8.44 21.21
CA GLU A 424 15.55 8.91 22.61
C GLU A 424 14.34 8.34 23.38
N SER A 425 13.19 8.30 22.70
CA SER A 425 11.95 7.71 23.19
C SER A 425 11.18 7.09 22.02
N MET A 426 10.41 6.05 22.30
CA MET A 426 9.48 5.41 21.37
C MET A 426 8.07 5.37 21.94
N TRP A 427 7.09 5.03 21.12
CA TRP A 427 5.71 4.81 21.52
C TRP A 427 5.42 3.32 21.51
N ALA A 428 5.16 2.76 22.69
CA ALA A 428 4.79 1.37 22.88
C ALA A 428 3.32 1.16 22.52
N VAL A 429 3.04 0.80 21.27
CA VAL A 429 1.66 0.81 20.76
C VAL A 429 0.87 -0.37 21.36
N PRO A 430 -0.27 -0.17 22.04
CA PRO A 430 -1.01 -1.28 22.64
C PRO A 430 -1.63 -2.22 21.59
N TRP A 431 -1.52 -3.53 21.82
CA TRP A 431 -2.34 -4.55 21.14
C TRP A 431 -3.63 -4.76 21.90
N ILE A 432 -4.74 -4.50 21.24
CA ILE A 432 -6.06 -4.81 21.78
C ILE A 432 -6.51 -6.13 21.16
N ASP A 433 -6.70 -7.14 22.00
CA ASP A 433 -7.17 -8.46 21.59
C ASP A 433 -8.51 -8.36 20.83
N ILE A 434 -8.70 -9.18 19.80
CA ILE A 434 -9.93 -9.16 18.98
C ILE A 434 -11.20 -9.39 19.82
N SER A 435 -11.13 -10.12 20.93
CA SER A 435 -12.25 -10.32 21.85
C SER A 435 -12.60 -9.06 22.65
N VAL A 436 -11.63 -8.17 22.87
CA VAL A 436 -11.82 -6.90 23.57
C VAL A 436 -12.29 -5.82 22.61
N ILE A 437 -11.59 -5.62 21.48
CA ILE A 437 -11.94 -4.55 20.53
C ILE A 437 -13.20 -4.88 19.70
N GLY A 438 -13.48 -6.15 19.46
CA GLY A 438 -14.69 -6.64 18.76
C GLY A 438 -14.85 -6.18 17.31
N THR A 439 -13.83 -5.58 16.71
CA THR A 439 -13.80 -5.25 15.27
C THR A 439 -13.65 -6.52 14.44
N ASP A 440 -13.80 -6.42 13.12
CA ASP A 440 -13.71 -7.60 12.24
C ASP A 440 -12.46 -8.45 12.57
N PRO A 441 -12.62 -9.72 12.97
CA PRO A 441 -11.50 -10.51 13.45
C PRO A 441 -10.72 -11.19 12.32
N THR A 442 -11.18 -11.08 11.06
CA THR A 442 -10.74 -11.94 9.96
C THR A 442 -9.27 -11.73 9.64
N ALA A 443 -8.80 -10.47 9.53
CA ALA A 443 -7.38 -10.20 9.22
C ALA A 443 -6.45 -10.74 10.31
N ALA A 444 -6.76 -10.46 11.58
CA ALA A 444 -5.98 -10.96 12.71
C ALA A 444 -6.02 -12.49 12.84
N LYS A 445 -7.17 -13.13 12.58
CA LYS A 445 -7.30 -14.59 12.59
C LYS A 445 -6.57 -15.24 11.43
N ASN A 446 -6.70 -14.70 10.21
CA ASN A 446 -6.00 -15.20 9.03
C ASN A 446 -4.49 -15.12 9.24
N PHE A 447 -3.99 -14.00 9.80
CA PHE A 447 -2.58 -13.85 10.12
C PHE A 447 -2.04 -14.97 11.02
N VAL A 448 -2.81 -15.41 12.02
CA VAL A 448 -2.38 -16.48 12.94
C VAL A 448 -2.64 -17.88 12.37
N ASN A 449 -3.79 -18.09 11.72
CA ASN A 449 -4.29 -19.42 11.36
C ASN A 449 -3.87 -19.89 9.97
N HIS A 450 -3.64 -18.97 9.02
CA HIS A 450 -3.15 -19.35 7.69
C HIS A 450 -1.68 -19.70 7.80
N THR A 451 -1.42 -21.00 7.67
CA THR A 451 -0.06 -21.52 7.65
C THR A 451 0.33 -21.96 6.25
N PHE A 452 1.62 -21.87 5.96
CA PHE A 452 2.26 -22.15 4.68
C PHE A 452 3.35 -23.18 4.87
N ASP A 453 3.57 -23.98 3.83
CA ASP A 453 4.75 -24.80 3.67
C ASP A 453 5.94 -23.87 3.37
N PRO A 454 6.97 -23.77 4.23
CA PRO A 454 8.12 -22.88 4.00
C PRO A 454 9.06 -23.37 2.88
N GLY A 455 8.74 -24.49 2.22
CA GLY A 455 9.55 -25.05 1.15
C GLY A 455 10.98 -25.35 1.61
N PRO A 456 11.98 -25.06 0.76
CA PRO A 456 13.38 -25.33 1.08
C PRO A 456 14.00 -24.31 2.04
N LEU A 457 13.26 -23.30 2.51
CA LEU A 457 13.74 -22.39 3.56
C LEU A 457 13.97 -23.12 4.90
N VAL A 458 13.27 -24.25 5.09
CA VAL A 458 13.44 -25.16 6.23
C VAL A 458 13.67 -26.56 5.70
N ALA A 459 14.83 -27.15 6.04
CA ALA A 459 15.15 -28.52 5.65
C ALA A 459 14.10 -29.50 6.20
N ARG A 460 13.64 -30.44 5.35
CA ARG A 460 12.74 -31.51 5.78
C ARG A 460 13.46 -32.48 6.70
N ASN A 461 12.79 -32.92 7.76
CA ASN A 461 13.27 -34.01 8.61
C ASN A 461 12.68 -35.35 8.17
N PRO A 462 13.45 -36.24 7.50
CA PRO A 462 12.93 -37.52 7.01
C PRO A 462 12.58 -38.50 8.14
N ASP A 463 13.10 -38.29 9.34
CA ASP A 463 12.86 -39.15 10.50
C ASP A 463 11.61 -38.74 11.30
N ASP A 464 11.00 -37.58 10.99
CA ASP A 464 9.76 -37.12 11.62
C ASP A 464 8.55 -37.37 10.70
N PRO A 465 7.67 -38.34 11.02
CA PRO A 465 6.49 -38.63 10.22
C PRO A 465 5.48 -37.47 10.18
N ASN A 466 5.60 -36.48 11.07
CA ASN A 466 4.75 -35.28 11.09
C ASN A 466 5.50 -34.00 10.67
N ASP A 467 6.68 -34.13 10.06
CA ASP A 467 7.52 -33.00 9.60
C ASP A 467 6.71 -31.99 8.78
N ALA A 468 5.94 -32.49 7.80
CA ALA A 468 5.14 -31.68 6.90
C ALA A 468 4.11 -30.78 7.60
N GLU A 469 3.59 -31.21 8.77
CA GLU A 469 2.66 -30.42 9.57
C GLU A 469 3.41 -29.47 10.53
N ARG A 470 4.44 -29.98 11.23
CA ARG A 470 5.17 -29.24 12.27
C ARG A 470 6.02 -28.10 11.73
N ARG A 471 6.47 -28.19 10.47
CA ARG A 471 7.29 -27.14 9.86
C ARG A 471 6.49 -25.97 9.32
N ARG A 472 5.16 -26.09 9.20
CA ARG A 472 4.30 -25.02 8.68
C ARG A 472 4.42 -23.77 9.54
N VAL A 473 4.38 -22.62 8.89
CA VAL A 473 4.55 -21.30 9.51
C VAL A 473 3.44 -20.38 9.06
N ASN A 474 3.04 -19.44 9.91
CA ASN A 474 2.17 -18.36 9.46
C ASN A 474 2.94 -17.37 8.57
N ALA A 475 2.25 -16.37 8.00
CA ALA A 475 2.89 -15.42 7.10
C ALA A 475 4.04 -14.64 7.77
N GLY A 476 3.90 -14.23 9.03
CA GLY A 476 4.94 -13.48 9.76
C GLY A 476 6.17 -14.34 10.03
N ASP A 477 5.98 -15.54 10.56
CA ASP A 477 7.06 -16.50 10.84
C ASP A 477 7.75 -16.98 9.55
N GLY A 478 7.00 -17.13 8.46
CA GLY A 478 7.55 -17.42 7.14
C GLY A 478 8.38 -16.28 6.58
N LEU A 479 7.92 -15.02 6.75
CA LEU A 479 8.70 -13.85 6.40
C LEU A 479 9.95 -13.76 7.27
N GLN A 480 9.88 -14.17 8.53
CA GLN A 480 11.05 -14.21 9.40
C GLN A 480 12.14 -15.13 8.83
N LEU A 481 11.76 -16.36 8.45
CA LEU A 481 12.66 -17.34 7.83
C LEU A 481 13.30 -16.82 6.53
N LEU A 482 12.52 -16.14 5.70
CA LEU A 482 12.99 -15.62 4.41
C LEU A 482 13.89 -14.39 4.62
N LEU A 483 13.41 -13.39 5.35
CA LEU A 483 14.04 -12.06 5.39
C LEU A 483 15.33 -12.04 6.21
N ASN A 484 15.49 -12.93 7.20
CA ASN A 484 16.78 -13.15 7.88
C ASN A 484 17.87 -13.67 6.93
N LYS A 485 17.50 -14.25 5.78
CA LYS A 485 18.43 -14.66 4.72
C LYS A 485 18.53 -13.61 3.63
N LEU A 486 17.38 -13.11 3.17
CA LEU A 486 17.29 -12.24 2.00
C LEU A 486 17.84 -10.83 2.28
N VAL A 487 17.51 -10.20 3.41
CA VAL A 487 17.96 -8.82 3.68
C VAL A 487 19.48 -8.71 3.74
N PRO A 488 20.21 -9.59 4.45
CA PRO A 488 21.68 -9.59 4.40
C PRO A 488 22.26 -9.74 3.00
N VAL A 489 21.66 -10.60 2.15
CA VAL A 489 22.07 -10.77 0.75
C VAL A 489 21.82 -9.50 -0.06
N LEU A 490 20.68 -8.82 0.14
CA LEU A 490 20.40 -7.54 -0.52
C LEU A 490 21.38 -6.44 -0.09
N TYR A 491 21.78 -6.41 1.18
CA TYR A 491 22.82 -5.51 1.67
C TYR A 491 24.17 -5.80 1.03
N GLU A 492 24.59 -7.07 1.00
CA GLU A 492 25.85 -7.48 0.37
C GLU A 492 25.87 -7.13 -1.12
N ASN A 493 24.79 -7.41 -1.86
CA ASN A 493 24.65 -7.06 -3.27
C ASN A 493 24.66 -5.55 -3.54
N SER A 494 24.42 -4.73 -2.51
CA SER A 494 24.43 -3.27 -2.59
C SER A 494 25.66 -2.64 -1.92
N ASP A 495 26.70 -3.45 -1.64
CA ASP A 495 27.93 -3.03 -0.95
C ASP A 495 27.69 -2.37 0.43
N ILE A 496 26.58 -2.73 1.11
CA ILE A 496 26.25 -2.26 2.46
C ILE A 496 26.88 -3.21 3.47
N SER A 497 27.86 -2.72 4.23
CA SER A 497 28.55 -3.49 5.27
C SER A 497 28.30 -2.92 6.67
N SER A 498 28.78 -3.63 7.69
CA SER A 498 28.77 -3.16 9.08
C SER A 498 29.75 -1.99 9.33
N ASP A 499 30.67 -1.72 8.40
CA ASP A 499 31.65 -0.67 8.57
C ASP A 499 30.97 0.71 8.65
N ASN A 500 31.45 1.55 9.56
CA ASN A 500 30.87 2.87 9.83
C ASN A 500 29.35 2.85 10.09
N ASN A 501 28.83 1.77 10.70
CA ASN A 501 27.41 1.58 11.03
C ASN A 501 26.46 1.41 9.82
N GLY A 502 26.96 1.04 8.62
CA GLY A 502 26.12 0.90 7.43
C GLY A 502 24.87 0.03 7.63
N ILE A 503 25.03 -1.20 8.14
CA ILE A 503 23.89 -2.08 8.42
C ILE A 503 22.94 -1.49 9.47
N ALA A 504 23.47 -0.87 10.53
CA ALA A 504 22.63 -0.27 11.58
C ALA A 504 21.75 0.89 11.03
N ASP A 505 22.31 1.68 10.12
CA ASP A 505 21.60 2.76 9.41
C ASP A 505 20.52 2.23 8.48
N TYR A 506 20.85 1.21 7.67
CA TYR A 506 19.89 0.58 6.74
C TYR A 506 18.83 -0.26 7.46
N ASP A 507 19.10 -0.78 8.66
CA ASP A 507 18.08 -1.33 9.56
C ASP A 507 17.10 -0.23 10.05
N GLY A 508 17.38 1.03 9.73
CA GLY A 508 16.56 2.21 9.97
C GLY A 508 16.88 2.85 11.31
N LEU A 509 16.53 2.17 12.40
CA LEU A 509 16.66 2.68 13.77
C LEU A 509 17.60 1.82 14.62
N ASN A 510 18.42 1.00 13.96
CA ASN A 510 19.27 -0.01 14.59
C ASN A 510 18.47 -0.93 15.55
N VAL A 511 17.31 -1.41 15.12
CA VAL A 511 16.53 -2.41 15.86
C VAL A 511 16.65 -3.78 15.17
N PRO A 512 16.72 -4.89 15.92
CA PRO A 512 16.82 -6.19 15.29
C PRO A 512 15.45 -6.61 14.75
N PHE A 513 15.46 -7.41 13.68
CA PHE A 513 14.22 -7.88 13.07
C PHE A 513 13.56 -8.95 13.92
N ARG A 514 12.33 -8.67 14.38
CA ARG A 514 11.52 -9.55 15.22
C ARG A 514 10.09 -9.59 14.69
N ILE A 515 9.42 -10.71 14.96
CA ILE A 515 8.02 -10.95 14.61
C ILE A 515 7.24 -11.31 15.87
N VAL A 516 6.01 -10.81 15.96
CA VAL A 516 5.05 -11.21 16.99
C VAL A 516 3.75 -11.66 16.33
N SER A 517 3.28 -12.83 16.73
CA SER A 517 2.04 -13.42 16.23
C SER A 517 0.95 -13.36 17.31
N LYS A 518 0.02 -12.40 17.18
CA LYS A 518 -1.12 -12.25 18.10
C LYS A 518 -2.41 -11.95 17.32
N PRO A 519 -3.56 -12.55 17.71
CA PRO A 519 -4.86 -12.21 17.15
C PRO A 519 -5.37 -10.89 17.75
N ALA A 520 -4.76 -9.77 17.37
CA ALA A 520 -5.02 -8.46 17.94
C ALA A 520 -4.81 -7.35 16.90
N TYR A 521 -5.33 -6.16 17.20
CA TYR A 521 -5.06 -4.94 16.42
C TYR A 521 -4.40 -3.89 17.30
N LYS A 522 -3.47 -3.11 16.70
CA LYS A 522 -2.78 -2.04 17.43
C LYS A 522 -3.65 -0.78 17.53
N ALA A 523 -3.66 -0.15 18.70
CA ALA A 523 -4.30 1.15 18.92
C ALA A 523 -3.26 2.28 18.80
N ARG A 524 -3.11 2.85 17.59
CA ARG A 524 -2.14 3.93 17.33
C ARG A 524 -2.64 5.30 17.82
N PRO A 525 -1.74 6.27 18.06
CA PRO A 525 -2.10 7.68 18.20
C PRO A 525 -2.84 8.24 17.00
N LEU A 526 -3.76 9.16 17.27
CA LEU A 526 -4.75 9.67 16.32
C LEU A 526 -4.43 11.04 15.73
N HIS A 527 -3.18 11.50 15.82
CA HIS A 527 -2.77 12.74 15.15
C HIS A 527 -3.14 12.69 13.67
N GLY A 528 -3.75 13.74 13.14
CA GLY A 528 -4.12 13.84 11.71
C GLY A 528 -5.15 12.83 11.21
N VAL A 529 -5.74 11.99 12.07
CA VAL A 529 -6.65 10.90 11.66
C VAL A 529 -7.89 11.42 10.92
N TRP A 530 -8.28 12.68 11.14
CA TRP A 530 -9.39 13.32 10.42
C TRP A 530 -9.23 13.22 8.89
N ALA A 531 -7.98 13.17 8.40
CA ALA A 531 -7.64 13.17 6.99
C ALA A 531 -7.53 11.77 6.36
N THR A 532 -7.87 10.70 7.08
CA THR A 532 -7.65 9.31 6.62
C THR A 532 -8.92 8.44 6.60
N PRO A 533 -10.06 8.91 6.06
CA PRO A 533 -11.22 8.05 5.89
C PRO A 533 -10.99 7.00 4.78
N PRO A 534 -11.74 5.87 4.79
CA PRO A 534 -12.58 5.39 5.88
C PRO A 534 -11.80 4.84 7.07
N PHE A 535 -12.50 4.57 8.18
CA PHE A 535 -11.96 4.19 9.48
C PHE A 535 -12.14 2.70 9.81
N LEU A 536 -11.48 2.30 10.91
CA LEU A 536 -11.14 0.92 11.27
C LEU A 536 -10.10 0.30 10.32
N HIS A 537 -9.57 -0.86 10.69
CA HIS A 537 -8.52 -1.52 9.92
C HIS A 537 -8.95 -1.94 8.52
N ASN A 538 -10.24 -2.17 8.31
CA ASN A 538 -10.83 -2.66 7.06
C ASN A 538 -11.67 -1.60 6.33
N GLY A 539 -11.61 -0.33 6.75
CA GLY A 539 -12.33 0.77 6.12
C GLY A 539 -13.86 0.66 6.16
N SER A 540 -14.41 -0.10 7.11
CA SER A 540 -15.83 -0.42 7.20
C SER A 540 -16.71 0.69 7.81
N VAL A 541 -16.10 1.77 8.31
CA VAL A 541 -16.81 2.91 8.89
C VAL A 541 -16.41 4.19 8.16
N PRO A 542 -17.33 4.88 7.46
CA PRO A 542 -16.95 5.93 6.50
C PRO A 542 -16.56 7.27 7.15
N THR A 543 -17.06 7.57 8.34
CA THR A 543 -16.80 8.84 9.04
C THR A 543 -16.50 8.62 10.53
N ILE A 544 -15.73 9.53 11.15
CA ILE A 544 -15.49 9.49 12.60
C ILE A 544 -16.81 9.65 13.37
N TYR A 545 -17.74 10.46 12.85
CA TYR A 545 -19.07 10.58 13.43
C TYR A 545 -19.78 9.22 13.50
N ASP A 546 -19.74 8.42 12.43
CA ASP A 546 -20.37 7.09 12.42
C ASP A 546 -19.61 6.13 13.35
N LEU A 547 -18.28 6.26 13.48
CA LEU A 547 -17.47 5.45 14.40
C LEU A 547 -17.85 5.71 15.87
N LEU A 548 -18.00 6.98 16.25
CA LEU A 548 -18.42 7.39 17.59
C LEU A 548 -19.92 7.17 17.84
N SER A 549 -20.68 6.83 16.81
CA SER A 549 -22.11 6.56 16.91
C SER A 549 -22.42 5.13 17.38
N PRO A 550 -23.61 4.92 17.96
CA PRO A 550 -24.12 3.58 18.24
C PRO A 550 -24.07 2.70 16.99
N LEU A 551 -23.80 1.40 17.17
CA LEU A 551 -23.65 0.45 16.07
C LEU A 551 -24.86 0.45 15.13
N GLU A 552 -26.08 0.56 15.68
CA GLU A 552 -27.32 0.60 14.92
C GLU A 552 -27.46 1.80 13.97
N ALA A 553 -26.63 2.84 14.15
CA ALA A 553 -26.58 4.02 13.29
C ALA A 553 -25.48 3.93 12.22
N ARG A 554 -24.57 2.96 12.28
CA ARG A 554 -23.50 2.79 11.29
C ARG A 554 -24.08 2.28 9.97
N PRO A 555 -23.62 2.80 8.81
CA PRO A 555 -24.09 2.32 7.52
C PRO A 555 -23.65 0.88 7.28
N VAL A 556 -24.57 0.05 6.78
CA VAL A 556 -24.30 -1.35 6.41
C VAL A 556 -23.83 -1.48 4.96
N ARG A 557 -24.27 -0.55 4.10
CA ARG A 557 -23.82 -0.42 2.71
C ARG A 557 -23.57 1.05 2.37
N PHE A 558 -22.49 1.34 1.67
CA PHE A 558 -22.14 2.69 1.24
C PHE A 558 -21.20 2.71 0.03
N GLY A 559 -21.18 3.82 -0.70
CA GLY A 559 -20.27 4.03 -1.81
C GLY A 559 -18.89 4.49 -1.37
N VAL A 560 -17.84 3.94 -2.00
CA VAL A 560 -16.44 4.34 -1.85
C VAL A 560 -15.85 4.59 -3.23
N GLY A 561 -14.99 5.61 -3.35
CA GLY A 561 -14.28 5.95 -4.59
C GLY A 561 -14.40 7.42 -4.95
N HIS A 562 -15.53 8.06 -4.66
CA HIS A 562 -15.65 9.50 -4.72
C HIS A 562 -14.97 10.15 -3.50
N ARG A 563 -14.09 11.13 -3.71
CA ARG A 563 -13.27 11.75 -2.65
C ARG A 563 -13.95 12.90 -1.90
N GLU A 564 -15.21 13.19 -2.19
CA GLU A 564 -15.94 14.29 -1.51
C GLU A 564 -15.94 14.08 0.00
N TYR A 565 -15.46 15.09 0.71
CA TYR A 565 -15.22 15.07 2.13
C TYR A 565 -16.31 15.84 2.87
N ASN A 566 -16.76 15.26 3.98
CA ASN A 566 -17.69 15.88 4.92
C ASN A 566 -16.91 16.39 6.15
N PRO A 567 -16.60 17.70 6.26
CA PRO A 567 -15.83 18.24 7.38
C PRO A 567 -16.59 18.27 8.71
N VAL A 568 -17.91 18.05 8.69
CA VAL A 568 -18.71 17.95 9.91
C VAL A 568 -18.63 16.55 10.50
N LYS A 569 -18.70 15.52 9.65
CA LYS A 569 -18.63 14.12 10.09
C LYS A 569 -17.21 13.54 10.15
N LEU A 570 -16.26 14.22 9.52
CA LEU A 570 -14.89 13.78 9.28
C LEU A 570 -14.83 12.46 8.52
N GLY A 571 -15.10 12.50 7.22
CA GLY A 571 -14.94 11.37 6.33
C GLY A 571 -15.58 11.57 4.96
N TYR A 572 -15.64 10.53 4.14
CA TYR A 572 -16.22 10.64 2.80
C TYR A 572 -17.74 10.73 2.82
N VAL A 573 -18.31 11.38 1.83
CA VAL A 573 -19.73 11.28 1.50
C VAL A 573 -20.00 9.89 0.91
N THR A 574 -21.05 9.24 1.39
CA THR A 574 -21.28 7.78 1.23
C THR A 574 -22.35 7.39 0.24
N ASP A 575 -22.93 8.35 -0.48
CA ASP A 575 -23.98 8.06 -1.45
C ASP A 575 -23.47 7.26 -2.64
N MET A 576 -24.28 6.32 -3.13
CA MET A 576 -23.93 5.50 -4.29
C MET A 576 -24.03 6.33 -5.57
N ARG A 577 -22.90 6.47 -6.28
CA ARG A 577 -22.77 7.16 -7.56
C ARG A 577 -22.17 6.21 -8.62
N PRO A 578 -22.35 6.48 -9.92
CA PRO A 578 -21.62 5.75 -10.97
C PRO A 578 -20.11 5.79 -10.71
N GLY A 579 -19.43 4.64 -10.88
CA GLY A 579 -18.00 4.50 -10.61
C GLY A 579 -17.63 4.07 -9.19
N ASN A 580 -18.54 4.23 -8.22
CA ASN A 580 -18.28 3.84 -6.84
C ASN A 580 -18.17 2.31 -6.71
N PHE A 581 -17.31 1.91 -5.79
CA PHE A 581 -17.34 0.58 -5.19
C PHE A 581 -18.42 0.55 -4.10
N GLU A 582 -19.34 -0.41 -4.15
CA GLU A 582 -20.29 -0.65 -3.06
C GLU A 582 -19.61 -1.44 -1.95
N PHE A 583 -19.39 -0.82 -0.80
CA PHE A 583 -18.93 -1.49 0.39
C PHE A 583 -20.13 -2.16 1.10
N ASP A 584 -20.03 -3.45 1.41
CA ASP A 584 -21.04 -4.19 2.18
C ASP A 584 -20.40 -4.80 3.42
N THR A 585 -20.84 -4.34 4.59
CA THR A 585 -20.29 -4.74 5.90
C THR A 585 -20.76 -6.12 6.36
N SER A 586 -21.65 -6.78 5.60
CA SER A 586 -22.08 -8.16 5.88
C SER A 586 -21.17 -9.23 5.27
N GLN A 587 -20.23 -8.84 4.41
CA GLN A 587 -19.23 -9.74 3.84
C GLN A 587 -18.13 -10.06 4.87
N THR A 588 -17.53 -11.25 4.77
CA THR A 588 -16.35 -11.64 5.55
C THR A 588 -15.23 -10.62 5.37
N GLY A 589 -14.57 -10.22 6.46
CA GLY A 589 -13.51 -9.21 6.43
C GLY A 589 -14.00 -7.76 6.42
N ASN A 590 -15.30 -7.51 6.18
CA ASN A 590 -15.87 -6.17 6.06
C ASN A 590 -16.71 -5.73 7.27
N SER A 591 -16.77 -6.49 8.37
CA SER A 591 -17.60 -6.14 9.52
C SER A 591 -17.26 -4.74 10.04
N ASN A 592 -18.30 -3.95 10.31
CA ASN A 592 -18.23 -2.63 10.94
C ASN A 592 -18.51 -2.67 12.45
N SER A 593 -18.48 -3.87 13.06
CA SER A 593 -18.67 -4.09 14.50
C SER A 593 -17.47 -3.59 15.31
N GLY A 594 -17.60 -3.63 16.64
CA GLY A 594 -16.50 -3.33 17.56
C GLY A 594 -16.19 -1.86 17.69
N HIS A 595 -15.27 -1.55 18.61
CA HIS A 595 -14.93 -0.19 19.00
C HIS A 595 -16.22 0.58 19.38
N LEU A 596 -16.99 0.02 20.32
CA LEU A 596 -18.35 0.45 20.65
C LEU A 596 -18.38 1.31 21.91
N PHE A 597 -19.09 2.42 21.80
CA PHE A 597 -19.51 3.29 22.91
C PHE A 597 -20.97 2.97 23.23
N THR A 598 -21.19 2.13 24.23
CA THR A 598 -22.52 1.57 24.54
C THR A 598 -22.65 1.25 26.02
N ASP A 599 -23.87 1.34 26.54
CA ASP A 599 -24.18 0.98 27.94
C ASP A 599 -24.47 -0.52 28.10
N ALA A 600 -24.72 -1.22 26.98
CA ALA A 600 -24.94 -2.66 26.96
C ALA A 600 -23.62 -3.41 27.21
N ASP A 601 -23.68 -4.53 27.92
CA ASP A 601 -22.54 -5.43 28.10
C ASP A 601 -22.44 -6.39 26.90
N VAL A 602 -21.62 -6.00 25.92
CA VAL A 602 -21.45 -6.71 24.64
C VAL A 602 -19.98 -6.69 24.21
N ASP A 603 -19.57 -7.69 23.42
CA ASP A 603 -18.24 -7.75 22.83
C ASP A 603 -17.93 -6.47 22.04
N GLY A 604 -16.69 -5.97 22.16
CA GLY A 604 -16.26 -4.75 21.50
C GLY A 604 -16.69 -3.45 22.20
N ARG A 605 -17.33 -3.51 23.37
CA ARG A 605 -17.55 -2.33 24.22
C ARG A 605 -16.21 -1.82 24.75
N ILE A 606 -15.90 -0.56 24.44
CA ILE A 606 -14.68 0.13 24.90
C ILE A 606 -14.97 1.38 25.73
N GLY A 607 -16.23 1.80 25.83
CA GLY A 607 -16.63 2.98 26.59
C GLY A 607 -18.15 3.07 26.76
N GLU A 608 -18.60 4.05 27.56
CA GLU A 608 -20.03 4.36 27.75
C GLU A 608 -20.63 4.99 26.50
N ARG A 609 -21.97 4.98 26.38
CA ARG A 609 -22.64 5.58 25.22
C ARG A 609 -22.45 7.10 25.21
N LEU A 610 -21.86 7.61 24.13
CA LEU A 610 -21.67 9.04 23.93
C LEU A 610 -22.98 9.73 23.51
N SER A 611 -23.29 10.86 24.15
CA SER A 611 -24.33 11.78 23.69
C SER A 611 -23.91 12.51 22.41
N GLU A 612 -24.87 13.11 21.70
CA GLU A 612 -24.56 13.93 20.50
C GLU A 612 -23.57 15.05 20.79
N VAL A 613 -23.70 15.70 21.96
CA VAL A 613 -22.82 16.80 22.35
C VAL A 613 -21.40 16.31 22.61
N GLU A 614 -21.22 15.15 23.23
CA GLU A 614 -19.91 14.55 23.47
C GLU A 614 -19.25 14.10 22.16
N ARG A 615 -20.01 13.46 21.26
CA ARG A 615 -19.52 13.06 19.92
C ARG A 615 -19.01 14.27 19.14
N MET A 616 -19.78 15.35 19.09
CA MET A 616 -19.38 16.56 18.36
C MET A 616 -18.20 17.28 19.03
N ALA A 617 -18.12 17.27 20.36
CA ALA A 617 -16.95 17.80 21.06
C ALA A 617 -15.67 17.00 20.73
N LEU A 618 -15.74 15.66 20.74
CA LEU A 618 -14.63 14.79 20.34
C LEU A 618 -14.22 15.03 18.88
N ILE A 619 -15.17 15.13 17.95
CA ILE A 619 -14.91 15.47 16.55
C ILE A 619 -14.13 16.78 16.44
N GLU A 620 -14.56 17.81 17.16
CA GLU A 620 -13.91 19.12 17.10
C GLU A 620 -12.48 19.08 17.63
N TYR A 621 -12.23 18.28 18.66
CA TYR A 621 -10.87 18.05 19.16
C TYR A 621 -10.01 17.23 18.18
N ILE A 622 -10.56 16.18 17.55
CA ILE A 622 -9.83 15.33 16.60
C ILE A 622 -9.30 16.13 15.39
N LYS A 623 -9.99 17.20 14.97
CA LYS A 623 -9.51 18.10 13.93
C LYS A 623 -8.15 18.74 14.26
N VAL A 624 -7.89 19.00 15.55
CA VAL A 624 -6.71 19.77 16.02
C VAL A 624 -5.81 19.00 16.98
N MET A 625 -6.12 17.73 17.25
CA MET A 625 -5.43 16.90 18.25
C MET A 625 -3.92 16.88 18.00
N GLY A 626 -3.16 17.29 19.02
CA GLY A 626 -1.71 17.32 19.01
C GLY A 626 -1.09 18.52 18.27
N ASN A 627 -1.89 19.34 17.58
CA ASN A 627 -1.37 20.48 16.83
C ASN A 627 -0.85 21.58 17.76
N PRO A 628 0.46 21.93 17.73
CA PRO A 628 1.03 22.95 18.59
C PRO A 628 0.34 24.31 18.45
N ASP A 629 -0.16 24.64 17.25
CA ASP A 629 -0.82 25.91 16.94
C ASP A 629 -2.10 26.12 17.78
N PHE A 630 -2.74 25.03 18.23
CA PHE A 630 -3.94 25.06 19.06
C PHE A 630 -3.66 24.82 20.54
N SER A 631 -2.44 24.42 20.92
CA SER A 631 -2.12 23.99 22.30
C SER A 631 -2.44 25.06 23.34
N GLU A 632 -2.06 26.33 23.12
CA GLU A 632 -2.39 27.41 24.05
C GLU A 632 -3.90 27.66 24.11
N ALA A 633 -4.55 27.72 22.95
CA ALA A 633 -5.99 27.89 22.84
C ALA A 633 -6.76 26.76 23.50
N LEU A 634 -6.22 25.55 23.60
CA LEU A 634 -6.81 24.42 24.31
C LEU A 634 -6.53 24.42 25.83
N GLY A 635 -5.74 25.37 26.34
CA GLY A 635 -5.28 25.37 27.74
C GLY A 635 -4.19 24.32 28.01
N GLY A 636 -3.38 24.02 26.99
CA GLY A 636 -2.42 22.92 26.96
C GLY A 636 -3.03 21.65 26.36
N ASP A 637 -2.24 20.97 25.51
CA ASP A 637 -2.60 19.67 24.92
C ASP A 637 -1.57 18.59 25.32
N PRO A 638 -1.97 17.51 26.03
CA PRO A 638 -1.11 16.36 26.32
C PRO A 638 -0.57 15.65 25.06
N GLN A 639 -1.29 15.74 23.94
CA GLN A 639 -0.95 15.10 22.67
C GLN A 639 -0.02 15.98 21.80
N ASN A 640 0.41 17.14 22.30
CA ASN A 640 1.16 18.12 21.51
C ASN A 640 2.45 17.50 20.94
N TRP A 641 2.47 17.31 19.62
CA TRP A 641 3.55 16.57 18.97
C TRP A 641 4.90 17.30 18.96
N ALA A 642 4.93 18.61 19.24
CA ALA A 642 6.19 19.35 19.39
C ALA A 642 6.92 19.03 20.70
N ARG A 643 6.31 18.27 21.62
CA ARG A 643 6.93 17.87 22.89
C ARG A 643 7.75 16.58 22.79
N TYR A 644 7.52 15.78 21.75
CA TYR A 644 8.22 14.51 21.58
C TYR A 644 9.60 14.73 20.94
N PRO A 645 10.58 13.87 21.23
CA PRO A 645 11.90 13.93 20.61
C PRO A 645 11.84 13.95 19.09
N GLN A 646 12.83 14.58 18.48
CA GLN A 646 13.00 14.57 17.03
C GLN A 646 13.48 13.19 16.57
N ALA A 647 13.30 12.92 15.27
CA ALA A 647 13.80 11.68 14.69
C ALA A 647 15.33 11.62 14.75
N PRO A 648 15.92 10.44 14.98
CA PRO A 648 17.36 10.26 14.86
C PRO A 648 17.84 10.63 13.45
N GLU A 649 18.91 11.44 13.38
CA GLU A 649 19.59 11.78 12.14
C GLU A 649 20.17 10.52 11.48
N SER A 650 20.21 10.46 10.15
CA SER A 650 20.88 9.40 9.40
C SER A 650 21.63 10.02 8.23
N ALA A 651 22.96 10.12 8.37
CA ALA A 651 23.81 10.66 7.30
C ALA A 651 23.81 9.74 6.08
N ILE A 652 23.81 8.42 6.29
CA ILE A 652 23.68 7.42 5.24
C ILE A 652 22.31 7.53 4.57
N GLY A 653 21.25 7.77 5.34
CA GLY A 653 19.91 8.01 4.80
C GLY A 653 19.83 9.21 3.87
N GLU A 654 20.42 10.34 4.27
CA GLU A 654 20.52 11.53 3.40
C GLU A 654 21.40 11.26 2.17
N GLN A 655 22.48 10.47 2.31
CA GLN A 655 23.31 10.06 1.18
C GLN A 655 22.57 9.18 0.18
N ALA A 656 21.80 8.20 0.66
CA ALA A 656 20.99 7.30 -0.18
C ALA A 656 19.98 8.09 -1.04
N CYS A 657 19.57 9.27 -0.57
CA CYS A 657 18.70 10.16 -1.30
C CYS A 657 19.35 10.97 -2.42
N ASN A 658 20.68 11.06 -2.49
CA ASN A 658 21.37 11.91 -3.46
C ASN A 658 21.05 11.54 -4.92
N GLN A 659 20.86 10.26 -5.21
CA GLN A 659 20.52 9.77 -6.55
C GLN A 659 19.05 10.03 -6.96
N PHE A 660 18.20 10.37 -6.00
CA PHE A 660 16.78 10.66 -6.21
C PHE A 660 16.46 12.17 -6.09
N GLN A 661 17.48 13.02 -6.11
CA GLN A 661 17.28 14.47 -6.16
C GLN A 661 16.64 14.87 -7.49
N HIS A 662 15.43 15.41 -7.42
CA HIS A 662 14.76 15.97 -8.58
C HIS A 662 15.39 17.30 -8.96
N ALA A 663 15.64 17.52 -10.26
CA ALA A 663 16.07 18.82 -10.74
C ALA A 663 15.00 19.85 -10.40
N THR A 664 15.35 20.89 -9.65
CA THR A 664 14.42 21.98 -9.36
C THR A 664 14.00 22.66 -10.67
N ALA A 665 12.82 23.29 -10.71
CA ALA A 665 12.38 24.09 -11.87
C ALA A 665 13.45 25.13 -12.32
N SER A 666 14.28 25.63 -11.38
CA SER A 666 15.41 26.51 -11.71
C SER A 666 16.58 25.80 -12.44
N GLN A 667 16.82 24.52 -12.14
CA GLN A 667 17.85 23.71 -12.80
C GLN A 667 17.40 23.23 -14.19
N LEU A 668 16.09 23.08 -14.42
CA LEU A 668 15.54 22.81 -15.75
C LEU A 668 15.61 24.04 -16.66
N ALA A 669 15.29 25.23 -16.15
CA ALA A 669 15.39 26.50 -16.91
C ALA A 669 16.82 26.82 -17.37
N SER A 670 17.84 26.48 -16.59
CA SER A 670 19.26 26.68 -16.97
C SER A 670 19.79 25.67 -17.99
N ARG A 671 19.11 24.52 -18.15
CA ARG A 671 19.44 23.53 -19.19
C ARG A 671 18.82 23.87 -20.54
N GLU A 672 17.68 24.55 -20.57
CA GLU A 672 17.05 25.03 -21.81
C GLU A 672 17.73 26.27 -22.41
N GLU A 673 18.47 27.06 -21.63
CA GLU A 673 19.32 28.15 -22.16
C GLU A 673 20.71 27.67 -22.66
N SER A 674 21.02 26.37 -22.50
CA SER A 674 22.32 25.79 -22.90
C SER A 674 22.23 24.66 -23.93
N GLN A 675 21.06 24.42 -24.52
CA GLN A 675 20.85 23.64 -25.75
C GLN A 675 20.29 24.54 -26.85
#